data_AF-A0A9J7AVX9-F1
#
_entry.id   AF-A0A9J7AVX9-F1
#
_cell.length_a   1.000
_cell.length_b   1.000
_cell.length_c   1.000
_cell.angle_alpha   90.00
_cell.angle_beta   90.00
_cell.angle_gamma   90.00
#
_symmetry.space_group_name_H-M   'P 1'
#
loop_
_entity.id
_entity.type
_entity.pdbx_description
1 polymer ?
#
loop_
_entity_poly.entity_id
_entity_poly.type
_entity_poly.pdbx_seq_one_letter_code
_entity_poly.pdbx_strand_id
1 'polypeptide(L)'
;MSAPHRSPIQRFLNAALVTVLVPVSASSAADPLPTPGGGADLTVNISRGAVVNAQGTISGDGTAIQQIGSIGAKVIAGTTDTVNLSNAINAGAAVGAYSKAEQRIGAVDATISSQDNLSLNLSTVVNASAGVGSYSDTEQTIGRVTGTNVRNSSIEVDGKALVNAGASVAGYGKATQIIGSISTSGEVSQSSIDLALGSDATNVAASVAGGGEAVQQIGSIAGRSASGDAISGQLDSIVNAGASVGGNARATQKVATIQSSGAVNNSTVTADISSAANVSAAVVGGGSATQEIAEVESKGGISNVKVTANIGSAANVGAGLAGGASAEQQIAAVDGSSNSSDTVDANVTSAANVGGALAAGARADQTIGVIDSTSASGTSASVRAGSATNVSAGLAASATAVQSIAAISGKRASDDTVNVDISSATNVGAALAGNAEATQTIGSISSQASSGVTDSVSAGSVSNVGAALAGSATAVQTVGAVSATDASQDRVSVSSSNITNVGAAVAGTASVRQTIGEISGNSASGDTVSVRATGNITNVGAALAGSATSSQQIGVISATVSKNNSVSVTTGSLSAAGAGLLGSGSATQDIGTVGGNNATGDKVTVATGGVSNTGVGVLGKGASTITVGSIESAQSSDDTISVKTGNINAEAEGIDTTASVTVGAIGGAGANHQDIDIRTGNISDESIGADAGASVTIGSITSTGTVSDIVQTGSINNRAIAVDSSARVSLGNVAAGTTGPATISVVTGSIDNKVTVGGGTKSVVYVGNLMQPATGPTNISVTTGSLSSSVAASIGGMAGIEIGNVNSTKGGTTKVSTGNQSATAAACLGDIGCLSEIVGKQYCVSIGNIDLSSNCGSTSLIGEAIKELDKLGLTVEKGAVHAGEEFAGGIVGFAKGVWGGNFKGAFSSLAKETGAAVVTVAKTAEHLVEEGAHDVEHDLEKAGDAVVHTIEHAWDDVKHGFDELGHDISEGWHDFIHFF
;
A
#
# COMPACT_ATOMS: atom_id res chain seq x y z
N MET A 1 55.70 40.51 65.55
CA MET A 1 56.28 41.82 65.22
C MET A 1 56.54 41.87 63.73
N SER A 2 55.98 42.90 63.09
CA SER A 2 56.31 43.50 61.77
C SER A 2 56.50 42.62 60.53
N ALA A 3 55.57 42.76 59.58
CA ALA A 3 55.85 42.75 58.12
C ALA A 3 56.74 43.98 57.75
N PRO A 4 57.38 44.12 56.55
CA PRO A 4 56.75 43.92 55.22
C PRO A 4 57.65 43.53 54.01
N HIS A 5 56.96 43.33 52.86
CA HIS A 5 57.30 43.72 51.48
C HIS A 5 58.07 42.81 50.47
N ARG A 6 57.31 42.50 49.40
CA ARG A 6 57.53 42.62 47.93
C ARG A 6 57.94 41.39 47.09
N SER A 7 57.19 41.29 45.99
CA SER A 7 57.12 40.28 44.91
C SER A 7 58.26 40.43 43.88
N PRO A 8 58.38 39.57 42.83
CA PRO A 8 57.44 39.55 41.68
C PRO A 8 57.14 38.16 41.08
N ILE A 9 56.03 38.02 40.34
CA ILE A 9 55.95 37.41 38.99
C ILE A 9 54.49 37.46 38.46
N GLN A 10 54.36 38.11 37.30
CA GLN A 10 53.25 38.16 36.33
C GLN A 10 53.13 36.79 35.60
N ARG A 11 52.05 36.30 34.98
CA ARG A 11 50.91 36.89 34.25
C ARG A 11 49.95 35.77 33.77
N PHE A 12 48.74 36.17 33.37
CA PHE A 12 47.68 35.46 32.60
C PHE A 12 46.64 34.60 33.35
N LEU A 13 45.51 35.22 33.70
CA LEU A 13 44.18 34.80 33.23
C LEU A 13 43.21 35.98 33.37
N ASN A 14 42.71 36.50 32.25
CA ASN A 14 41.57 37.41 32.20
C ASN A 14 40.36 36.58 31.74
N ALA A 15 39.49 36.23 32.68
CA ALA A 15 38.11 35.85 32.39
C ALA A 15 37.26 36.53 33.47
N ALA A 16 36.55 37.59 33.08
CA ALA A 16 35.62 38.27 33.95
C ALA A 16 34.35 37.42 34.07
N LEU A 17 34.25 36.66 35.15
CA LEU A 17 33.00 36.07 35.62
C LEU A 17 32.15 37.22 36.19
N VAL A 18 31.14 37.67 35.45
CA VAL A 18 30.14 38.61 35.95
C VAL A 18 28.94 37.80 36.42
N THR A 19 28.97 37.37 37.68
CA THR A 19 27.82 36.78 38.36
C THR A 19 26.95 37.92 38.89
N VAL A 20 25.81 38.19 38.26
CA VAL A 20 24.80 39.12 38.78
C VAL A 20 23.70 38.28 39.43
N LEU A 21 23.84 38.03 40.74
CA LEU A 21 22.73 37.62 41.59
C LEU A 21 21.94 38.87 41.97
N VAL A 22 20.80 39.11 41.34
CA VAL A 22 19.83 40.12 41.78
C VAL A 22 18.44 39.47 41.83
N PRO A 23 17.71 39.56 42.94
CA PRO A 23 16.29 39.25 42.95
C PRO A 23 15.57 40.40 42.25
N VAL A 24 15.12 40.21 41.02
CA VAL A 24 14.34 41.24 40.29
C VAL A 24 12.87 40.87 40.37
N SER A 25 12.16 41.53 41.28
CA SER A 25 10.72 41.78 41.15
C SER A 25 10.45 42.71 39.97
N ALA A 26 9.43 42.38 39.19
CA ALA A 26 9.01 43.01 37.94
C ALA A 26 9.09 44.55 37.86
N SER A 27 9.44 45.06 36.67
CA SER A 27 8.75 46.20 36.07
C SER A 27 8.93 46.20 34.55
N SER A 28 7.83 46.09 33.83
CA SER A 28 7.70 46.45 32.43
C SER A 28 8.11 47.91 32.22
N ALA A 29 9.17 48.14 31.45
CA ALA A 29 9.36 49.42 30.81
C ALA A 29 8.50 49.41 29.54
N ALA A 30 7.32 50.01 29.61
CA ALA A 30 6.59 50.44 28.44
C ALA A 30 7.39 51.60 27.80
N ASP A 31 8.26 51.26 26.85
CA ASP A 31 8.91 52.24 26.00
C ASP A 31 7.89 52.70 24.94
N PRO A 32 7.62 54.00 24.77
CA PRO A 32 6.67 54.48 23.77
C PRO A 32 7.16 54.07 22.37
N LEU A 33 6.32 53.30 21.67
CA LEU A 33 6.40 52.96 20.24
C LEU A 33 7.10 54.08 19.44
N PRO A 34 8.29 53.83 18.86
CA PRO A 34 8.89 54.78 17.96
C PRO A 34 7.96 54.97 16.76
N THR A 35 7.79 56.22 16.36
CA THR A 35 7.07 56.61 15.14
C THR A 35 7.90 56.25 13.90
N PRO A 36 7.27 56.10 12.72
CA PRO A 36 7.83 55.35 11.60
C PRO A 36 9.01 56.09 10.95
N GLY A 37 10.17 55.44 10.85
CA GLY A 37 11.25 55.95 10.01
C GLY A 37 12.60 55.27 10.19
N GLY A 38 13.02 54.51 9.17
CA GLY A 38 14.41 54.14 8.89
C GLY A 38 14.91 52.88 9.60
N GLY A 39 15.39 51.91 8.82
CA GLY A 39 15.95 50.64 9.28
C GLY A 39 16.96 50.80 10.41
N ALA A 40 16.76 50.03 11.48
CA ALA A 40 17.68 49.93 12.60
C ALA A 40 18.57 48.71 12.37
N ASP A 41 19.89 48.89 12.30
CA ASP A 41 20.82 47.78 12.30
C ASP A 41 21.15 47.39 13.75
N LEU A 42 20.91 46.13 14.11
CA LEU A 42 21.29 45.56 15.40
C LEU A 42 22.38 44.50 15.17
N THR A 43 23.47 44.59 15.91
CA THR A 43 24.51 43.55 15.88
C THR A 43 24.87 43.13 17.29
N VAL A 44 24.61 41.87 17.61
CA VAL A 44 24.99 41.25 18.89
C VAL A 44 26.10 40.24 18.61
N ASN A 45 27.28 40.43 19.21
CA ASN A 45 28.41 39.51 19.04
C ASN A 45 28.96 39.07 20.40
N ILE A 46 28.76 37.78 20.71
CA ILE A 46 29.28 37.11 21.91
C ILE A 46 30.15 35.93 21.45
N SER A 47 31.35 36.27 20.98
CA SER A 47 32.34 35.36 20.41
C SER A 47 33.21 34.62 21.45
N ARG A 48 33.10 34.98 22.74
CA ARG A 48 33.75 34.30 23.87
C ARG A 48 32.85 34.36 25.11
N GLY A 49 32.56 33.21 25.70
CA GLY A 49 31.69 33.07 26.88
C GLY A 49 30.32 32.47 26.56
N ALA A 50 29.40 32.50 27.54
CA ALA A 50 28.04 32.01 27.41
C ALA A 50 27.05 33.03 28.00
N VAL A 51 25.88 33.21 27.38
CA VAL A 51 24.75 33.89 28.01
C VAL A 51 23.95 32.83 28.78
N VAL A 52 24.07 32.83 30.11
CA VAL A 52 23.40 31.83 30.96
C VAL A 52 22.29 32.51 31.75
N ASN A 53 21.07 32.00 31.63
CA ASN A 53 19.94 32.35 32.48
C ASN A 53 19.42 31.08 33.15
N ALA A 54 19.43 31.03 34.47
CA ALA A 54 18.99 29.87 35.23
C ALA A 54 18.08 30.31 36.38
N GLN A 55 16.93 29.65 36.52
CA GLN A 55 16.03 29.88 37.65
C GLN A 55 15.59 28.54 38.25
N GLY A 56 15.60 28.46 39.59
CA GLY A 56 15.11 27.31 40.35
C GLY A 56 14.17 27.75 41.47
N THR A 57 13.04 27.06 41.66
CA THR A 57 12.12 27.28 42.79
C THR A 57 11.76 25.97 43.48
N ILE A 58 11.64 25.98 44.81
CA ILE A 58 11.17 24.84 45.62
C ILE A 58 9.66 24.96 45.92
N SER A 59 9.10 26.16 45.80
CA SER A 59 7.67 26.47 45.97
C SER A 59 7.35 27.77 45.23
N GLY A 60 6.38 27.73 44.31
CA GLY A 60 6.01 28.84 43.41
C GLY A 60 6.60 28.70 42.00
N ASP A 61 6.01 29.40 41.03
CA ASP A 61 6.36 29.24 39.60
C ASP A 61 7.80 29.71 39.32
N GLY A 62 8.57 28.88 38.61
CA GLY A 62 9.90 29.22 38.08
C GLY A 62 9.77 29.60 36.60
N THR A 63 10.27 30.77 36.18
CA THR A 63 10.11 31.28 34.80
C THR A 63 11.39 31.97 34.32
N ALA A 64 12.23 31.23 33.61
CA ALA A 64 13.45 31.73 32.99
C ALA A 64 13.17 32.24 31.56
N ILE A 65 13.18 33.56 31.36
CA ILE A 65 13.01 34.18 30.03
C ILE A 65 14.33 34.80 29.57
N GLN A 66 14.86 34.35 28.42
CA GLN A 66 16.05 34.90 27.76
C GLN A 66 15.69 35.43 26.38
N GLN A 67 15.96 36.72 26.12
CA GLN A 67 15.73 37.36 24.82
C GLN A 67 17.03 38.00 24.33
N ILE A 68 17.49 37.67 23.12
CA ILE A 68 18.75 38.15 22.52
C ILE A 68 18.48 38.56 21.07
N GLY A 69 18.81 39.80 20.69
CA GLY A 69 18.57 40.29 19.33
C GLY A 69 17.08 40.24 18.98
N SER A 70 16.26 41.09 19.60
CA SER A 70 14.82 41.11 19.33
C SER A 70 14.32 42.54 19.19
N ILE A 71 13.55 42.79 18.14
CA ILE A 71 13.06 44.11 17.73
C ILE A 71 11.54 44.05 17.60
N GLY A 72 10.84 45.00 18.21
CA GLY A 72 9.39 45.15 18.08
C GLY A 72 9.02 46.58 17.70
N ALA A 73 8.23 46.76 16.64
CA ALA A 73 7.71 48.08 16.24
C ALA A 73 6.43 47.97 15.40
N LYS A 74 5.69 49.07 15.21
CA LYS A 74 4.47 49.04 14.38
C LYS A 74 4.77 48.79 12.90
N VAL A 75 5.82 49.43 12.36
CA VAL A 75 6.28 49.24 10.98
C VAL A 75 7.80 49.11 11.03
N ILE A 76 8.34 48.07 10.43
CA ILE A 76 9.76 47.80 10.33
C ILE A 76 10.11 47.69 8.84
N ALA A 77 11.16 48.39 8.40
CA ALA A 77 11.63 48.28 7.04
C ALA A 77 13.15 48.50 6.92
N GLY A 78 13.84 47.61 6.22
CA GLY A 78 15.27 47.72 5.95
C GLY A 78 16.15 47.41 7.17
N THR A 79 15.71 46.52 8.06
CA THR A 79 16.44 46.17 9.29
C THR A 79 17.44 45.07 9.01
N THR A 80 18.70 45.23 9.43
CA THR A 80 19.65 44.12 9.49
C THR A 80 19.90 43.76 10.95
N ASP A 81 19.49 42.57 11.38
CA ASP A 81 19.82 42.04 12.70
C ASP A 81 20.80 40.88 12.56
N THR A 82 21.97 41.00 13.20
CA THR A 82 23.02 39.98 13.16
C THR A 82 23.37 39.54 14.56
N VAL A 83 23.16 38.26 14.86
CA VAL A 83 23.45 37.67 16.18
C VAL A 83 24.49 36.56 16.03
N ASN A 84 25.66 36.75 16.63
CA ASN A 84 26.72 35.76 16.69
C ASN A 84 26.88 35.29 18.15
N LEU A 85 26.56 34.03 18.44
CA LEU A 85 26.62 33.45 19.78
C LEU A 85 27.46 32.19 19.80
N SER A 86 28.46 32.18 20.69
CA SER A 86 29.20 30.95 21.00
C SER A 86 28.31 30.01 21.80
N ASN A 87 27.74 30.48 22.92
CA ASN A 87 26.88 29.68 23.78
C ASN A 87 25.73 30.51 24.34
N ALA A 88 24.52 29.96 24.36
CA ALA A 88 23.36 30.53 25.05
C ALA A 88 22.57 29.43 25.77
N ILE A 89 22.49 29.51 27.10
CA ILE A 89 21.87 28.50 27.95
C ILE A 89 20.73 29.17 28.75
N ASN A 90 19.53 28.60 28.68
CA ASN A 90 18.37 29.00 29.45
C ASN A 90 17.80 27.79 30.20
N ALA A 91 17.68 27.85 31.52
CA ALA A 91 17.29 26.73 32.35
C ALA A 91 16.25 27.11 33.41
N GLY A 92 15.15 26.36 33.50
CA GLY A 92 14.11 26.52 34.52
C GLY A 92 13.89 25.24 35.32
N ALA A 93 13.88 25.31 36.65
CA ALA A 93 13.58 24.16 37.50
C ALA A 93 12.53 24.53 38.56
N ALA A 94 11.54 23.67 38.79
CA ALA A 94 10.56 23.87 39.86
C ALA A 94 10.19 22.56 40.58
N VAL A 95 9.93 22.66 41.87
CA VAL A 95 9.30 21.60 42.68
C VAL A 95 7.94 22.08 43.18
N GLY A 96 6.87 21.36 42.88
CA GLY A 96 5.50 21.62 43.35
C GLY A 96 4.76 22.78 42.66
N ALA A 97 5.32 23.42 41.62
CA ALA A 97 4.76 24.57 40.91
C ALA A 97 5.23 24.66 39.44
N TYR A 98 4.64 25.51 38.60
CA TYR A 98 4.90 25.56 37.15
C TYR A 98 6.35 25.97 36.82
N SER A 99 7.02 25.25 35.92
CA SER A 99 8.38 25.58 35.44
C SER A 99 8.32 26.00 33.96
N LYS A 100 8.83 27.19 33.63
CA LYS A 100 8.91 27.70 32.25
C LYS A 100 10.34 28.13 31.91
N ALA A 101 10.82 27.71 30.76
CA ALA A 101 12.04 28.26 30.14
C ALA A 101 11.72 28.74 28.72
N GLU A 102 11.76 30.06 28.50
CA GLU A 102 11.50 30.69 27.20
C GLU A 102 12.78 31.35 26.68
N GLN A 103 13.26 30.94 25.51
CA GLN A 103 14.44 31.48 24.86
C GLN A 103 14.07 32.02 23.47
N ARG A 104 14.31 33.30 23.23
CA ARG A 104 14.06 33.97 21.94
C ARG A 104 15.35 34.61 21.42
N ILE A 105 15.85 34.15 20.29
CA ILE A 105 17.09 34.63 19.66
C ILE A 105 16.77 35.08 18.24
N GLY A 106 17.00 36.35 17.91
CA GLY A 106 16.67 36.87 16.59
C GLY A 106 15.17 36.89 16.34
N ALA A 107 14.45 37.90 16.84
CA ALA A 107 13.00 38.01 16.62
C ALA A 107 12.59 39.42 16.19
N VAL A 108 11.82 39.51 15.11
CA VAL A 108 11.25 40.75 14.57
C VAL A 108 9.73 40.64 14.62
N ASP A 109 9.08 41.42 15.48
CA ASP A 109 7.61 41.45 15.58
C ASP A 109 7.09 42.83 15.10
N ALA A 110 6.40 42.89 13.94
CA ALA A 110 5.89 44.15 13.36
C ALA A 110 4.51 44.06 12.71
N THR A 111 3.74 45.16 12.59
CA THR A 111 2.49 45.12 11.80
C THR A 111 2.78 45.01 10.30
N ILE A 112 3.81 45.69 9.80
CA ILE A 112 4.32 45.56 8.44
C ILE A 112 5.84 45.42 8.54
N SER A 113 6.39 44.39 7.92
CA SER A 113 7.84 44.11 7.84
C SER A 113 8.25 44.03 6.38
N SER A 114 9.36 44.67 6.00
CA SER A 114 9.84 44.62 4.62
C SER A 114 11.34 44.86 4.50
N GLN A 115 12.04 44.10 3.65
CA GLN A 115 13.51 44.23 3.50
C GLN A 115 14.28 43.97 4.80
N ASP A 116 13.74 43.11 5.67
CA ASP A 116 14.40 42.78 6.94
C ASP A 116 15.29 41.54 6.74
N ASN A 117 16.54 41.64 7.15
CA ASN A 117 17.53 40.56 7.06
C ASN A 117 17.98 40.16 8.47
N LEU A 118 17.69 38.93 8.84
CA LEU A 118 18.09 38.35 10.12
C LEU A 118 19.14 37.27 9.87
N SER A 119 20.36 37.47 10.37
CA SER A 119 21.48 36.52 10.22
C SER A 119 21.96 36.04 11.60
N LEU A 120 21.85 34.74 11.85
CA LEU A 120 22.14 34.12 13.14
C LEU A 120 23.26 33.08 12.97
N ASN A 121 24.39 33.27 13.65
CA ASN A 121 25.46 32.27 13.74
C ASN A 121 25.60 31.76 15.17
N LEU A 122 25.24 30.50 15.40
CA LEU A 122 25.00 29.89 16.70
C LEU A 122 25.81 28.61 16.83
N SER A 123 26.73 28.54 17.79
CA SER A 123 27.41 27.27 18.07
C SER A 123 26.57 26.36 18.99
N THR A 124 26.31 26.76 20.24
CA THR A 124 25.49 25.93 21.15
C THR A 124 24.39 26.74 21.81
N VAL A 125 23.14 26.30 21.64
CA VAL A 125 21.97 26.95 22.22
C VAL A 125 21.12 25.91 22.93
N VAL A 126 20.97 26.05 24.25
CA VAL A 126 20.26 25.09 25.10
C VAL A 126 19.13 25.82 25.84
N ASN A 127 17.92 25.27 25.75
CA ASN A 127 16.77 25.67 26.54
C ASN A 127 16.19 24.46 27.25
N ALA A 128 16.20 24.45 28.58
CA ALA A 128 15.78 23.29 29.36
C ALA A 128 14.84 23.68 30.50
N SER A 129 13.84 22.85 30.78
CA SER A 129 13.10 22.95 32.03
C SER A 129 12.79 21.58 32.64
N ALA A 130 12.79 21.54 33.97
CA ALA A 130 12.46 20.36 34.75
C ALA A 130 11.45 20.70 35.86
N GLY A 131 10.45 19.83 36.04
CA GLY A 131 9.40 19.99 37.04
C GLY A 131 9.18 18.71 37.88
N VAL A 132 9.17 18.83 39.21
CA VAL A 132 8.78 17.73 40.12
C VAL A 132 7.47 18.09 40.79
N GLY A 133 6.36 17.41 40.48
CA GLY A 133 5.05 17.75 41.05
C GLY A 133 4.17 18.69 40.19
N SER A 134 4.58 19.06 38.97
CA SER A 134 4.00 20.19 38.22
C SER A 134 4.22 20.14 36.70
N TYR A 135 3.75 21.14 35.96
CA TYR A 135 3.91 21.32 34.51
C TYR A 135 5.27 21.98 34.19
N SER A 136 5.99 21.44 33.20
CA SER A 136 7.26 21.95 32.65
C SER A 136 7.03 22.36 31.20
N ASP A 137 7.34 23.61 30.89
CA ASP A 137 7.17 24.23 29.57
C ASP A 137 8.52 24.77 29.09
N THR A 138 8.90 24.42 27.86
CA THR A 138 10.07 24.98 27.21
C THR A 138 9.72 25.48 25.82
N GLU A 139 10.06 26.74 25.54
CA GLU A 139 9.85 27.38 24.24
C GLU A 139 11.16 27.99 23.76
N GLN A 140 11.73 27.46 22.68
CA GLN A 140 12.92 27.99 22.02
C GLN A 140 12.54 28.51 20.64
N THR A 141 12.70 29.81 20.42
CA THR A 141 12.48 30.47 19.13
C THR A 141 13.79 31.06 18.64
N ILE A 142 14.25 30.64 17.47
CA ILE A 142 15.47 31.09 16.81
C ILE A 142 15.11 31.58 15.43
N GLY A 143 15.28 32.87 15.14
CA GLY A 143 15.01 33.40 13.81
C GLY A 143 13.52 33.47 13.51
N ARG A 144 12.82 34.50 13.98
CA ARG A 144 11.38 34.67 13.74
C ARG A 144 11.02 36.06 13.25
N VAL A 145 10.21 36.14 12.20
CA VAL A 145 9.57 37.36 11.70
C VAL A 145 8.07 37.20 11.78
N THR A 146 7.37 38.10 12.47
CA THR A 146 5.89 38.10 12.51
C THR A 146 5.29 39.42 12.05
N GLY A 147 4.13 39.36 11.38
CA GLY A 147 3.37 40.57 11.08
C GLY A 147 2.05 40.45 10.34
N THR A 148 1.51 41.57 9.85
CA THR A 148 0.32 41.54 8.96
C THR A 148 0.74 41.28 7.52
N ASN A 149 1.83 41.89 7.05
CA ASN A 149 2.44 41.56 5.76
C ASN A 149 3.96 41.55 5.90
N VAL A 150 4.62 40.59 5.27
CA VAL A 150 6.07 40.45 5.21
C VAL A 150 6.51 40.40 3.76
N ARG A 151 7.46 41.24 3.36
CA ARG A 151 7.94 41.30 1.97
C ARG A 151 9.46 41.39 1.89
N ASN A 152 10.09 40.72 0.93
CA ASN A 152 11.54 40.85 0.70
C ASN A 152 12.39 40.61 1.96
N SER A 153 11.96 39.74 2.87
CA SER A 153 12.66 39.52 4.14
C SER A 153 13.40 38.19 4.10
N SER A 154 14.57 38.13 4.74
CA SER A 154 15.42 36.94 4.79
C SER A 154 15.73 36.56 6.23
N ILE A 155 15.67 35.27 6.52
CA ILE A 155 16.17 34.67 7.76
C ILE A 155 17.26 33.68 7.38
N GLU A 156 18.47 33.90 7.87
CA GLU A 156 19.61 32.99 7.75
C GLU A 156 19.98 32.46 9.15
N VAL A 157 19.99 31.14 9.32
CA VAL A 157 20.41 30.48 10.57
C VAL A 157 21.50 29.47 10.28
N ASP A 158 22.71 29.74 10.75
CA ASP A 158 23.82 28.79 10.85
C ASP A 158 23.91 28.31 12.30
N GLY A 159 23.44 27.09 12.56
CA GLY A 159 23.38 26.49 13.89
C GLY A 159 24.21 25.21 13.95
N LYS A 160 24.92 24.98 15.05
CA LYS A 160 25.52 23.66 15.32
C LYS A 160 24.60 22.85 16.22
N ALA A 161 24.61 23.09 17.53
CA ALA A 161 23.87 22.30 18.50
C ALA A 161 22.72 23.11 19.10
N LEU A 162 21.48 22.76 18.74
CA LEU A 162 20.27 23.46 19.16
C LEU A 162 19.37 22.50 19.96
N VAL A 163 19.38 22.64 21.30
CA VAL A 163 18.70 21.70 22.20
C VAL A 163 17.56 22.40 22.94
N ASN A 164 16.38 21.79 22.93
CA ASN A 164 15.22 22.19 23.70
C ASN A 164 14.65 20.98 24.47
N ALA A 165 14.53 21.08 25.79
CA ALA A 165 14.16 19.94 26.62
C ALA A 165 13.19 20.30 27.75
N GLY A 166 12.03 19.64 27.82
CA GLY A 166 11.06 19.78 28.91
C GLY A 166 10.79 18.46 29.61
N ALA A 167 11.04 18.37 30.92
CA ALA A 167 10.85 17.14 31.69
C ALA A 167 9.95 17.37 32.91
N SER A 168 9.01 16.46 33.17
CA SER A 168 8.19 16.48 34.38
C SER A 168 8.04 15.11 35.05
N VAL A 169 7.99 15.07 36.38
CA VAL A 169 7.69 13.83 37.12
C VAL A 169 6.18 13.65 37.33
N ALA A 170 5.45 14.67 37.78
CA ALA A 170 4.03 14.49 38.16
C ALA A 170 3.03 15.26 37.29
N GLY A 171 3.49 16.09 36.36
CA GLY A 171 2.65 16.90 35.49
C GLY A 171 3.02 16.72 34.02
N TYR A 172 2.76 17.73 33.19
CA TYR A 172 3.00 17.67 31.75
C TYR A 172 4.40 18.19 31.42
N GLY A 173 5.13 17.53 30.53
CA GLY A 173 6.37 18.05 29.94
C GLY A 173 6.09 18.52 28.53
N LYS A 174 6.39 19.79 28.22
CA LYS A 174 6.23 20.39 26.90
C LYS A 174 7.53 21.00 26.42
N ALA A 175 7.86 20.74 25.16
CA ALA A 175 9.01 21.31 24.47
C ALA A 175 8.63 21.79 23.07
N THR A 176 8.68 23.09 22.84
CA THR A 176 8.39 23.75 21.56
C THR A 176 9.67 24.40 21.02
N GLN A 177 10.15 23.95 19.87
CA GLN A 177 11.32 24.50 19.18
C GLN A 177 10.92 25.05 17.82
N ILE A 178 11.19 26.33 17.56
CA ILE A 178 10.91 27.03 16.31
C ILE A 178 12.23 27.61 15.79
N ILE A 179 12.68 27.19 14.62
CA ILE A 179 13.93 27.65 13.99
C ILE A 179 13.60 28.14 12.59
N GLY A 180 13.80 29.43 12.30
CA GLY A 180 13.49 30.03 11.01
C GLY A 180 11.99 30.04 10.71
N SER A 181 11.29 31.09 11.12
CA SER A 181 9.85 31.20 10.90
C SER A 181 9.43 32.60 10.44
N ILE A 182 8.61 32.65 9.39
CA ILE A 182 7.90 33.85 8.95
C ILE A 182 6.40 33.58 9.10
N SER A 183 5.70 34.35 9.93
CA SER A 183 4.28 34.14 10.18
C SER A 183 3.48 35.42 10.06
N THR A 184 2.43 35.42 9.23
CA THR A 184 1.60 36.60 9.01
C THR A 184 0.11 36.32 8.94
N SER A 185 -0.71 37.34 9.22
CA SER A 185 -2.17 37.30 8.99
C SER A 185 -2.59 37.73 7.58
N GLY A 186 -1.67 38.29 6.80
CA GLY A 186 -1.88 38.79 5.43
C GLY A 186 -0.93 38.12 4.45
N GLU A 187 -0.21 38.88 3.63
CA GLU A 187 0.63 38.32 2.56
C GLU A 187 2.09 38.16 3.01
N VAL A 188 2.70 37.03 2.61
CA VAL A 188 4.15 36.85 2.50
C VAL A 188 4.53 36.93 1.02
N SER A 189 5.58 37.66 0.68
CA SER A 189 6.07 37.69 -0.69
C SER A 189 7.57 37.91 -0.81
N GLN A 190 8.21 37.23 -1.75
CA GLN A 190 9.65 37.38 -2.06
C GLN A 190 10.54 37.22 -0.83
N SER A 191 10.12 36.39 0.12
CA SER A 191 10.83 36.19 1.39
C SER A 191 11.56 34.84 1.39
N SER A 192 12.64 34.75 2.16
CA SER A 192 13.51 33.58 2.18
C SER A 192 13.85 33.12 3.59
N ILE A 193 13.97 31.82 3.77
CA ILE A 193 14.51 31.20 4.98
C ILE A 193 15.61 30.23 4.54
N ASP A 194 16.85 30.52 4.93
CA ASP A 194 18.03 29.70 4.67
C ASP A 194 18.55 29.12 5.99
N LEU A 195 18.61 27.80 6.10
CA LEU A 195 19.01 27.09 7.32
C LEU A 195 20.20 26.17 7.02
N ALA A 196 21.25 26.30 7.82
CA ALA A 196 22.40 25.41 7.82
C ALA A 196 22.59 24.89 9.26
N LEU A 197 22.05 23.70 9.55
CA LEU A 197 22.17 23.06 10.85
C LEU A 197 23.22 21.95 10.76
N GLY A 198 24.46 22.30 11.10
CA GLY A 198 25.65 21.46 10.93
C GLY A 198 25.85 20.37 11.98
N SER A 199 24.95 20.26 12.97
CA SER A 199 24.85 19.12 13.89
C SER A 199 23.42 19.00 14.42
N ASP A 200 23.22 18.46 15.62
CA ASP A 200 21.89 18.09 16.13
C ASP A 200 20.98 19.28 16.47
N ALA A 201 19.76 19.27 15.92
CA ALA A 201 18.62 20.03 16.42
C ALA A 201 17.66 19.08 17.17
N THR A 202 17.71 19.14 18.50
CA THR A 202 17.07 18.15 19.38
C THR A 202 15.99 18.81 20.22
N ASN A 203 14.76 18.29 20.13
CA ASN A 203 13.61 18.72 20.91
C ASN A 203 13.00 17.55 21.67
N VAL A 204 13.05 17.57 23.01
CA VAL A 204 12.63 16.43 23.83
C VAL A 204 11.64 16.87 24.90
N ALA A 205 10.54 16.14 25.01
CA ALA A 205 9.57 16.29 26.09
C ALA A 205 9.32 14.94 26.78
N ALA A 206 9.47 14.89 28.10
CA ALA A 206 9.27 13.67 28.87
C ALA A 206 8.38 13.90 30.10
N SER A 207 7.51 12.94 30.41
CA SER A 207 6.74 12.93 31.65
C SER A 207 6.58 11.56 32.30
N VAL A 208 6.59 11.49 33.64
CA VAL A 208 6.24 10.25 34.37
C VAL A 208 4.74 10.12 34.63
N ALA A 209 4.04 11.10 35.21
CA ALA A 209 2.60 10.95 35.52
C ALA A 209 1.64 11.64 34.53
N GLY A 210 2.09 12.70 33.85
CA GLY A 210 1.29 13.47 32.88
C GLY A 210 1.66 13.15 31.43
N GLY A 211 1.42 14.08 30.50
CA GLY A 211 1.77 13.91 29.08
C GLY A 211 3.14 14.49 28.72
N GLY A 212 3.73 13.99 27.64
CA GLY A 212 4.95 14.54 27.03
C GLY A 212 4.64 15.04 25.63
N GLU A 213 4.89 16.31 25.32
CA GLU A 213 4.60 16.93 24.01
C GLU A 213 5.81 17.69 23.47
N ALA A 214 6.37 17.19 22.37
CA ALA A 214 7.49 17.78 21.66
C ALA A 214 7.01 18.31 20.29
N VAL A 215 7.07 19.62 20.08
CA VAL A 215 6.74 20.30 18.83
C VAL A 215 7.99 20.96 18.26
N GLN A 216 8.44 20.52 17.09
CA GLN A 216 9.60 21.07 16.39
C GLN A 216 9.15 21.62 15.04
N GLN A 217 9.45 22.89 14.77
CA GLN A 217 9.18 23.58 13.51
C GLN A 217 10.48 24.21 12.98
N ILE A 218 10.98 23.72 11.86
CA ILE A 218 12.26 24.16 11.28
C ILE A 218 12.02 24.64 9.85
N GLY A 219 12.12 25.94 9.60
CA GLY A 219 11.83 26.54 8.31
C GLY A 219 10.34 26.53 8.02
N SER A 220 9.63 27.58 8.42
CA SER A 220 8.19 27.68 8.19
C SER A 220 7.76 29.06 7.73
N ILE A 221 6.93 29.10 6.68
CA ILE A 221 6.26 30.30 6.19
C ILE A 221 4.75 30.12 6.31
N ALA A 222 4.08 31.02 7.02
CA ALA A 222 2.63 31.00 7.21
C ALA A 222 1.98 32.34 6.85
N GLY A 223 0.87 32.30 6.11
CA GLY A 223 0.16 33.51 5.67
C GLY A 223 -1.27 33.29 5.16
N ARG A 224 -1.90 34.38 4.75
CA ARG A 224 -3.12 34.36 3.91
C ARG A 224 -2.79 34.13 2.44
N SER A 225 -1.60 34.51 2.00
CA SER A 225 -1.05 34.13 0.70
C SER A 225 0.47 34.17 0.75
N ALA A 226 1.11 33.37 -0.09
CA ALA A 226 2.55 33.29 -0.24
C ALA A 226 2.91 33.43 -1.73
N SER A 227 3.96 34.18 -2.06
CA SER A 227 4.34 34.40 -3.46
C SER A 227 5.81 34.73 -3.66
N GLY A 228 6.51 33.94 -4.48
CA GLY A 228 7.94 34.14 -4.71
C GLY A 228 8.80 33.79 -3.49
N ASP A 229 8.28 32.97 -2.58
CA ASP A 229 8.94 32.67 -1.30
C ASP A 229 9.84 31.43 -1.42
N ALA A 230 10.91 31.39 -0.63
CA ALA A 230 11.89 30.32 -0.65
C ALA A 230 12.19 29.78 0.76
N ILE A 231 12.24 28.47 0.91
CA ILE A 231 12.82 27.81 2.08
C ILE A 231 13.92 26.86 1.59
N SER A 232 15.13 26.98 2.14
CA SER A 232 16.25 26.11 1.86
C SER A 232 16.87 25.64 3.18
N GLY A 233 16.82 24.34 3.47
CA GLY A 233 17.41 23.76 4.67
C GLY A 233 18.45 22.70 4.36
N GLN A 234 19.66 22.88 4.88
CA GLN A 234 20.71 21.86 4.97
C GLN A 234 20.83 21.43 6.44
N LEU A 235 20.27 20.28 6.77
CA LEU A 235 20.11 19.81 8.14
C LEU A 235 20.82 18.47 8.29
N ASP A 236 21.73 18.34 9.24
CA ASP A 236 22.39 17.05 9.43
C ASP A 236 21.47 16.08 10.19
N SER A 237 21.21 16.35 11.47
CA SER A 237 20.42 15.49 12.35
C SER A 237 19.34 16.29 13.07
N ILE A 238 18.08 15.87 12.92
CA ILE A 238 16.94 16.49 13.58
C ILE A 238 16.16 15.45 14.38
N VAL A 239 16.00 15.70 15.69
CA VAL A 239 15.39 14.76 16.63
C VAL A 239 14.24 15.46 17.35
N ASN A 240 13.06 14.86 17.32
CA ASN A 240 11.90 15.30 18.07
C ASN A 240 11.31 14.11 18.84
N ALA A 241 11.30 14.17 20.17
CA ALA A 241 10.92 13.03 21.01
C ALA A 241 9.94 13.41 22.12
N GLY A 242 8.78 12.75 22.13
CA GLY A 242 7.79 12.82 23.21
C GLY A 242 7.73 11.49 23.98
N ALA A 243 7.89 11.51 25.29
CA ALA A 243 7.80 10.32 26.13
C ALA A 243 6.85 10.53 27.31
N SER A 244 6.05 9.52 27.63
CA SER A 244 5.18 9.53 28.81
C SER A 244 5.02 8.15 29.47
N VAL A 245 4.98 8.09 30.80
CA VAL A 245 4.53 6.89 31.51
C VAL A 245 3.03 6.94 31.81
N GLY A 246 2.50 8.01 32.40
CA GLY A 246 1.12 8.09 32.91
C GLY A 246 0.09 8.70 31.96
N GLY A 247 0.52 9.45 30.95
CA GLY A 247 -0.34 10.17 30.01
C GLY A 247 0.01 9.90 28.55
N ASN A 248 -0.51 10.75 27.66
CA ASN A 248 -0.22 10.64 26.22
C ASN A 248 1.14 11.24 25.89
N ALA A 249 1.83 10.64 24.92
CA ALA A 249 3.04 11.17 24.32
C ALA A 249 2.73 11.69 22.91
N ARG A 250 3.25 12.88 22.58
CA ARG A 250 3.06 13.54 21.28
C ARG A 250 4.39 14.07 20.77
N ALA A 251 4.67 13.83 19.50
CA ALA A 251 5.82 14.35 18.80
C ALA A 251 5.38 14.88 17.43
N THR A 252 5.43 16.20 17.23
CA THR A 252 5.11 16.86 15.95
C THR A 252 6.36 17.53 15.40
N GLN A 253 6.84 17.07 14.25
CA GLN A 253 8.01 17.62 13.57
C GLN A 253 7.58 18.14 12.19
N LYS A 254 7.72 19.46 11.97
CA LYS A 254 7.46 20.13 10.69
C LYS A 254 8.74 20.77 10.18
N VAL A 255 9.15 20.42 8.96
CA VAL A 255 10.41 20.89 8.38
C VAL A 255 10.17 21.41 6.98
N ALA A 256 10.62 22.64 6.72
CA ALA A 256 10.48 23.32 5.44
C ALA A 256 9.02 23.33 4.96
N THR A 257 8.15 24.06 5.67
CA THR A 257 6.70 24.10 5.38
C THR A 257 6.22 25.49 4.95
N ILE A 258 5.33 25.52 3.95
CA ILE A 258 4.56 26.72 3.59
C ILE A 258 3.08 26.42 3.84
N GLN A 259 2.42 27.22 4.69
CA GLN A 259 1.00 27.09 4.98
C GLN A 259 0.25 28.38 4.64
N SER A 260 -0.77 28.26 3.79
CA SER A 260 -1.55 29.41 3.31
C SER A 260 -3.07 29.18 3.40
N SER A 261 -3.80 30.20 3.88
CA SER A 261 -5.28 30.19 3.81
C SER A 261 -5.85 30.70 2.48
N GLY A 262 -5.00 31.22 1.59
CA GLY A 262 -5.30 31.65 0.22
C GLY A 262 -4.26 31.07 -0.73
N ALA A 263 -3.86 31.76 -1.80
CA ALA A 263 -3.00 31.17 -2.84
C ALA A 263 -1.50 31.12 -2.49
N VAL A 264 -0.79 30.14 -3.04
CA VAL A 264 0.68 30.02 -3.04
C VAL A 264 1.18 30.04 -4.47
N ASN A 265 2.12 30.93 -4.82
CA ASN A 265 2.61 31.02 -6.20
C ASN A 265 4.12 31.18 -6.30
N ASN A 266 4.75 30.62 -7.33
CA ASN A 266 6.19 30.83 -7.65
C ASN A 266 7.11 30.59 -6.44
N SER A 267 6.80 29.62 -5.58
CA SER A 267 7.51 29.40 -4.33
C SER A 267 8.35 28.12 -4.40
N THR A 268 9.47 28.07 -3.68
CA THR A 268 10.38 26.93 -3.67
C THR A 268 10.63 26.46 -2.24
N VAL A 269 10.55 25.15 -2.03
CA VAL A 269 10.86 24.49 -0.76
C VAL A 269 11.92 23.44 -1.03
N THR A 270 13.06 23.52 -0.37
CA THR A 270 14.16 22.54 -0.45
C THR A 270 14.56 22.11 0.95
N ALA A 271 14.53 20.80 1.21
CA ALA A 271 14.99 20.19 2.45
C ALA A 271 16.03 19.11 2.13
N ASP A 272 17.29 19.39 2.46
CA ASP A 272 18.41 18.46 2.41
C ASP A 272 18.69 17.99 3.84
N ILE A 273 18.30 16.74 4.18
CA ILE A 273 18.38 16.21 5.55
C ILE A 273 19.17 14.90 5.57
N SER A 274 20.23 14.80 6.38
CA SER A 274 20.94 13.51 6.54
C SER A 274 20.08 12.53 7.33
N SER A 275 19.53 12.94 8.49
CA SER A 275 18.68 12.11 9.35
C SER A 275 17.58 12.92 10.06
N ALA A 276 16.35 12.42 10.03
CA ALA A 276 15.20 12.95 10.75
C ALA A 276 14.53 11.86 11.59
N ALA A 277 14.41 12.08 12.89
CA ALA A 277 13.74 11.18 13.83
C ALA A 277 12.62 11.90 14.58
N ASN A 278 11.40 11.35 14.52
CA ASN A 278 10.24 11.84 15.26
C ASN A 278 9.61 10.66 16.03
N VAL A 279 9.71 10.68 17.36
CA VAL A 279 9.37 9.53 18.20
C VAL A 279 8.40 9.95 19.29
N SER A 280 7.33 9.18 19.44
CA SER A 280 6.41 9.30 20.57
C SER A 280 6.21 7.94 21.23
N ALA A 281 6.41 7.86 22.55
CA ALA A 281 6.25 6.61 23.29
C ALA A 281 5.48 6.83 24.60
N ALA A 282 4.40 6.08 24.78
CA ALA A 282 3.57 6.14 25.98
C ALA A 282 3.34 4.76 26.62
N VAL A 283 3.41 4.67 27.96
CA VAL A 283 3.10 3.43 28.69
C VAL A 283 1.60 3.32 28.98
N VAL A 284 1.00 4.27 29.70
CA VAL A 284 -0.43 4.22 30.05
C VAL A 284 -1.29 4.93 29.00
N GLY A 285 -0.86 6.09 28.51
CA GLY A 285 -1.57 6.80 27.42
C GLY A 285 -1.18 6.31 26.04
N GLY A 286 -1.62 7.06 25.02
CA GLY A 286 -1.30 6.79 23.61
C GLY A 286 -0.09 7.58 23.11
N GLY A 287 0.64 7.01 22.16
CA GLY A 287 1.74 7.65 21.43
C GLY A 287 1.27 8.18 20.07
N SER A 288 1.51 9.45 19.77
CA SER A 288 1.20 10.08 18.49
C SER A 288 2.41 10.81 17.91
N ALA A 289 2.90 10.38 16.76
CA ALA A 289 4.01 11.00 16.04
C ALA A 289 3.55 11.50 14.66
N THR A 290 3.71 12.81 14.40
CA THR A 290 3.42 13.44 13.11
C THR A 290 4.69 14.08 12.56
N GLN A 291 5.14 13.66 11.38
CA GLN A 291 6.33 14.17 10.71
C GLN A 291 5.94 14.69 9.31
N GLU A 292 6.15 15.99 9.09
CA GLU A 292 5.90 16.68 7.82
C GLU A 292 7.22 17.30 7.34
N ILE A 293 7.72 16.88 6.19
CA ILE A 293 8.99 17.36 5.63
C ILE A 293 8.78 17.83 4.19
N ALA A 294 9.17 19.07 3.91
CA ALA A 294 9.02 19.73 2.61
C ALA A 294 7.56 19.73 2.15
N GLU A 295 6.72 20.54 2.78
CA GLU A 295 5.28 20.57 2.52
C GLU A 295 4.80 21.96 2.11
N VAL A 296 3.87 22.02 1.15
CA VAL A 296 3.14 23.24 0.80
C VAL A 296 1.64 22.97 0.87
N GLU A 297 0.98 23.60 1.83
CA GLU A 297 -0.46 23.47 2.06
C GLU A 297 -1.18 24.80 1.79
N SER A 298 -2.29 24.75 1.06
CA SER A 298 -3.05 25.92 0.66
C SER A 298 -4.55 25.64 0.57
N LYS A 299 -5.36 26.43 1.27
CA LYS A 299 -6.83 26.44 1.02
C LYS A 299 -7.20 27.10 -0.31
N GLY A 300 -6.31 27.90 -0.89
CA GLY A 300 -6.44 28.50 -2.21
C GLY A 300 -5.74 27.68 -3.30
N GLY A 301 -5.55 28.26 -4.48
CA GLY A 301 -4.80 27.61 -5.56
C GLY A 301 -3.29 27.67 -5.33
N ILE A 302 -2.58 26.65 -5.80
CA ILE A 302 -1.12 26.56 -5.87
C ILE A 302 -0.71 26.63 -7.35
N SER A 303 0.32 27.43 -7.66
CA SER A 303 0.90 27.43 -9.01
C SER A 303 2.39 27.71 -9.05
N ASN A 304 3.08 27.03 -9.96
CA ASN A 304 4.53 27.18 -10.17
C ASN A 304 5.33 26.97 -8.87
N VAL A 305 4.92 26.01 -8.05
CA VAL A 305 5.61 25.64 -6.82
C VAL A 305 6.55 24.46 -7.07
N LYS A 306 7.76 24.55 -6.52
CA LYS A 306 8.72 23.46 -6.53
C LYS A 306 9.03 23.01 -5.10
N VAL A 307 8.81 21.73 -4.82
CA VAL A 307 9.16 21.07 -3.56
C VAL A 307 10.23 20.03 -3.84
N THR A 308 11.34 20.07 -3.11
CA THR A 308 12.44 19.11 -3.21
C THR A 308 12.83 18.62 -1.81
N ALA A 309 12.79 17.31 -1.59
CA ALA A 309 13.24 16.69 -0.35
C ALA A 309 14.35 15.68 -0.67
N ASN A 310 15.58 15.94 -0.21
CA ASN A 310 16.70 15.00 -0.29
C ASN A 310 17.02 14.49 1.11
N ILE A 311 16.59 13.28 1.41
CA ILE A 311 16.61 12.71 2.77
C ILE A 311 17.50 11.46 2.79
N GLY A 312 18.46 11.40 3.71
CA GLY A 312 19.16 10.17 4.05
C GLY A 312 18.19 9.20 4.73
N SER A 313 17.86 9.44 6.00
CA SER A 313 16.89 8.64 6.76
C SER A 313 15.79 9.47 7.39
N ALA A 314 14.53 9.03 7.26
CA ALA A 314 13.39 9.58 7.99
C ALA A 314 12.68 8.48 8.78
N ALA A 315 12.66 8.60 10.11
CA ALA A 315 11.99 7.69 11.02
C ALA A 315 10.88 8.41 11.79
N ASN A 316 9.66 7.87 11.74
CA ASN A 316 8.50 8.36 12.48
C ASN A 316 7.87 7.22 13.26
N VAL A 317 7.83 7.32 14.59
CA VAL A 317 7.43 6.20 15.47
C VAL A 317 6.41 6.66 16.49
N GLY A 318 5.23 6.03 16.47
CA GLY A 318 4.22 6.11 17.53
C GLY A 318 4.12 4.79 18.27
N ALA A 319 4.34 4.80 19.59
CA ALA A 319 4.27 3.61 20.43
C ALA A 319 3.36 3.81 21.65
N GLY A 320 2.48 2.85 21.92
CA GLY A 320 1.55 2.86 23.05
C GLY A 320 1.41 1.48 23.71
N LEU A 321 1.65 1.36 25.01
CA LEU A 321 1.41 0.08 25.70
C LEU A 321 -0.08 -0.08 26.04
N ALA A 322 -0.67 0.77 26.88
CA ALA A 322 -2.09 0.69 27.20
C ALA A 322 -2.99 1.57 26.32
N GLY A 323 -2.50 2.71 25.82
CA GLY A 323 -3.20 3.57 24.88
C GLY A 323 -2.91 3.23 23.41
N GLY A 324 -3.61 3.90 22.49
CA GLY A 324 -3.44 3.70 21.05
C GLY A 324 -2.13 4.29 20.53
N ALA A 325 -1.71 3.85 19.35
CA ALA A 325 -0.52 4.37 18.68
C ALA A 325 -0.87 4.94 17.30
N SER A 326 -0.32 6.10 16.96
CA SER A 326 -0.49 6.74 15.65
C SER A 326 0.85 7.29 15.15
N ALA A 327 1.20 6.96 13.92
CA ALA A 327 2.36 7.51 13.23
C ALA A 327 1.93 8.03 11.84
N GLU A 328 2.02 9.34 11.64
CA GLU A 328 1.73 10.02 10.38
C GLU A 328 3.01 10.64 9.81
N GLN A 329 3.42 10.21 8.62
CA GLN A 329 4.63 10.69 7.95
C GLN A 329 4.26 11.19 6.55
N GLN A 330 4.59 12.46 6.28
CA GLN A 330 4.43 13.09 4.98
C GLN A 330 5.77 13.68 4.55
N ILE A 331 6.28 13.25 3.40
CA ILE A 331 7.55 13.73 2.84
C ILE A 331 7.29 14.21 1.42
N ALA A 332 7.61 15.47 1.14
CA ALA A 332 7.41 16.12 -0.15
C ALA A 332 5.92 16.07 -0.56
N ALA A 333 5.15 17.06 -0.13
CA ALA A 333 3.72 17.13 -0.41
C ALA A 333 3.25 18.53 -0.83
N VAL A 334 2.24 18.57 -1.70
CA VAL A 334 1.55 19.78 -2.14
C VAL A 334 0.04 19.55 -2.05
N ASP A 335 -0.65 20.27 -1.17
CA ASP A 335 -2.11 20.21 -1.02
C ASP A 335 -2.73 21.58 -1.31
N GLY A 336 -3.58 21.65 -2.34
CA GLY A 336 -4.18 22.89 -2.81
C GLY A 336 -5.58 22.73 -3.35
N SER A 337 -6.42 23.76 -3.30
CA SER A 337 -7.73 23.69 -3.98
C SER A 337 -7.62 23.49 -5.51
N SER A 338 -6.49 23.90 -6.11
CA SER A 338 -6.12 23.66 -7.50
C SER A 338 -4.60 23.76 -7.64
N ASN A 339 -3.96 22.83 -8.32
CA ASN A 339 -2.50 22.79 -8.49
C ASN A 339 -2.15 22.89 -9.98
N SER A 340 -1.16 23.70 -10.33
CA SER A 340 -0.82 23.96 -11.73
C SER A 340 0.66 24.25 -11.94
N SER A 341 1.29 23.47 -12.82
CA SER A 341 2.74 23.56 -13.07
C SER A 341 3.57 23.39 -11.79
N ASP A 342 3.10 22.52 -10.89
CA ASP A 342 3.76 22.25 -9.62
C ASP A 342 4.64 20.99 -9.73
N THR A 343 5.78 21.01 -9.06
CA THR A 343 6.76 19.92 -9.07
C THR A 343 7.08 19.47 -7.66
N VAL A 344 6.98 18.17 -7.42
CA VAL A 344 7.40 17.51 -6.18
C VAL A 344 8.48 16.48 -6.53
N ASP A 345 9.68 16.66 -5.98
CA ASP A 345 10.82 15.75 -6.14
C ASP A 345 11.26 15.21 -4.76
N ALA A 346 11.05 13.93 -4.48
CA ALA A 346 11.47 13.27 -3.25
C ALA A 346 12.60 12.27 -3.52
N ASN A 347 13.80 12.52 -3.01
CA ASN A 347 14.93 11.59 -3.04
C ASN A 347 15.20 11.09 -1.63
N VAL A 348 14.77 9.88 -1.29
CA VAL A 348 14.80 9.36 0.09
C VAL A 348 15.59 8.05 0.15
N THR A 349 16.71 8.00 0.87
CA THR A 349 17.44 6.72 0.98
C THR A 349 16.63 5.69 1.77
N SER A 350 16.08 6.09 2.93
CA SER A 350 15.16 5.26 3.71
C SER A 350 14.09 6.07 4.43
N ALA A 351 12.82 5.67 4.31
CA ALA A 351 11.72 6.17 5.12
C ALA A 351 11.08 5.02 5.92
N ALA A 352 10.91 5.21 7.23
CA ALA A 352 10.26 4.28 8.13
C ALA A 352 9.16 4.99 8.92
N ASN A 353 7.94 4.45 8.88
CA ASN A 353 6.80 4.92 9.65
C ASN A 353 6.19 3.75 10.43
N VAL A 354 6.15 3.85 11.77
CA VAL A 354 5.82 2.72 12.64
C VAL A 354 4.79 3.12 13.71
N GLY A 355 3.64 2.46 13.70
CA GLY A 355 2.64 2.53 14.77
C GLY A 355 2.57 1.21 15.53
N GLY A 356 2.96 1.19 16.81
CA GLY A 356 2.95 -0.03 17.64
C GLY A 356 2.10 0.12 18.89
N ALA A 357 1.06 -0.71 19.04
CA ALA A 357 0.18 -0.71 20.22
C ALA A 357 -0.03 -2.10 20.84
N LEU A 358 -0.02 -2.19 22.17
CA LEU A 358 -0.34 -3.45 22.86
C LEU A 358 -1.85 -3.58 23.13
N ALA A 359 -2.48 -2.65 23.84
CA ALA A 359 -3.88 -2.81 24.29
C ALA A 359 -4.95 -2.14 23.41
N ALA A 360 -4.60 -1.05 22.71
CA ALA A 360 -5.52 -0.29 21.87
C ALA A 360 -5.06 -0.31 20.39
N GLY A 361 -5.81 0.37 19.50
CA GLY A 361 -5.52 0.33 18.06
C GLY A 361 -4.19 1.00 17.67
N ALA A 362 -3.57 0.48 16.62
CA ALA A 362 -2.37 1.03 16.01
C ALA A 362 -2.67 1.57 14.60
N ARG A 363 -2.08 2.72 14.24
CA ARG A 363 -2.20 3.31 12.91
C ARG A 363 -0.86 3.85 12.42
N ALA A 364 -0.56 3.58 11.15
CA ALA A 364 0.62 4.10 10.46
C ALA A 364 0.22 4.60 9.06
N ASP A 365 0.27 5.91 8.85
CA ASP A 365 -0.02 6.55 7.57
C ASP A 365 1.27 7.17 7.01
N GLN A 366 1.72 6.70 5.84
CA GLN A 366 2.94 7.17 5.18
C GLN A 366 2.63 7.67 3.77
N THR A 367 3.04 8.91 3.50
CA THR A 367 2.86 9.59 2.22
C THR A 367 4.20 10.14 1.75
N ILE A 368 4.62 9.79 0.53
CA ILE A 368 5.87 10.28 -0.06
C ILE A 368 5.59 10.79 -1.48
N GLY A 369 5.86 12.07 -1.74
CA GLY A 369 5.76 12.66 -3.07
C GLY A 369 4.33 12.82 -3.59
N VAL A 370 3.42 13.44 -2.84
CA VAL A 370 2.00 13.52 -3.21
C VAL A 370 1.55 14.93 -3.56
N ILE A 371 0.65 15.03 -4.53
CA ILE A 371 0.01 16.26 -4.93
C ILE A 371 -1.51 16.07 -4.90
N ASP A 372 -2.17 16.64 -3.89
CA ASP A 372 -3.62 16.56 -3.74
C ASP A 372 -4.28 17.88 -4.10
N SER A 373 -5.37 17.81 -4.86
CA SER A 373 -6.15 18.99 -5.22
C SER A 373 -7.57 18.72 -5.70
N THR A 374 -8.35 19.78 -5.90
CA THR A 374 -9.60 19.66 -6.68
C THR A 374 -9.35 19.68 -8.20
N SER A 375 -8.18 20.12 -8.68
CA SER A 375 -7.81 20.08 -10.10
C SER A 375 -6.29 20.22 -10.24
N ALA A 376 -5.66 19.31 -10.99
CA ALA A 376 -4.24 19.32 -11.31
C ALA A 376 -4.02 19.52 -12.83
N SER A 377 -2.96 20.25 -13.22
CA SER A 377 -2.58 20.36 -14.63
C SER A 377 -1.11 20.73 -14.81
N GLY A 378 -0.41 20.01 -15.68
CA GLY A 378 1.01 20.20 -15.96
C GLY A 378 1.90 19.96 -14.74
N THR A 379 1.43 19.12 -13.82
CA THR A 379 2.01 18.88 -12.51
C THR A 379 2.83 17.59 -12.51
N SER A 380 3.92 17.54 -11.75
CA SER A 380 4.82 16.39 -11.71
C SER A 380 5.15 15.94 -10.28
N ALA A 381 4.94 14.66 -9.98
CA ALA A 381 5.38 14.02 -8.74
C ALA A 381 6.42 12.95 -9.05
N SER A 382 7.66 13.14 -8.58
CA SER A 382 8.78 12.23 -8.78
C SER A 382 9.32 11.75 -7.44
N VAL A 383 9.34 10.43 -7.23
CA VAL A 383 9.91 9.80 -6.03
C VAL A 383 11.03 8.86 -6.43
N ARG A 384 12.20 9.04 -5.83
CA ARG A 384 13.30 8.10 -5.86
C ARG A 384 13.62 7.64 -4.45
N ALA A 385 13.49 6.35 -4.18
CA ALA A 385 13.75 5.84 -2.84
C ALA A 385 14.59 4.54 -2.80
N GLY A 386 15.44 4.42 -1.78
CA GLY A 386 16.05 3.14 -1.44
C GLY A 386 14.99 2.20 -0.87
N SER A 387 14.45 2.56 0.30
CA SER A 387 13.38 1.80 0.95
C SER A 387 12.29 2.70 1.53
N ALA A 388 11.02 2.32 1.39
CA ALA A 388 9.88 2.93 2.09
C ALA A 388 9.12 1.87 2.88
N THR A 389 9.15 1.97 4.21
CA THR A 389 8.56 0.99 5.14
C THR A 389 7.48 1.65 5.98
N ASN A 390 6.28 1.06 5.98
CA ASN A 390 5.15 1.49 6.79
C ASN A 390 4.58 0.30 7.56
N VAL A 391 4.59 0.36 8.89
CA VAL A 391 4.22 -0.78 9.74
C VAL A 391 3.25 -0.34 10.82
N SER A 392 2.15 -1.08 10.96
CA SER A 392 1.21 -0.97 12.06
C SER A 392 1.07 -2.32 12.75
N ALA A 393 1.28 -2.37 14.06
CA ALA A 393 1.22 -3.59 14.86
C ALA A 393 0.35 -3.40 16.10
N GLY A 394 -0.69 -4.23 16.26
CA GLY A 394 -1.66 -4.19 17.37
C GLY A 394 -1.84 -5.54 18.05
N LEU A 395 -1.58 -5.68 19.35
CA LEU A 395 -1.81 -6.98 20.02
C LEU A 395 -3.31 -7.21 20.31
N ALA A 396 -3.95 -6.34 21.10
CA ALA A 396 -5.33 -6.57 21.55
C ALA A 396 -6.41 -5.89 20.68
N ALA A 397 -6.01 -5.13 19.65
CA ALA A 397 -6.92 -4.31 18.85
C ALA A 397 -6.53 -4.30 17.35
N SER A 398 -7.17 -3.43 16.56
CA SER A 398 -6.91 -3.31 15.12
C SER A 398 -5.58 -2.62 14.80
N ALA A 399 -4.97 -2.99 13.68
CA ALA A 399 -3.77 -2.38 13.13
C ALA A 399 -4.02 -1.95 11.68
N THR A 400 -3.90 -0.65 11.41
CA THR A 400 -4.10 -0.06 10.08
C THR A 400 -2.80 0.56 9.56
N ALA A 401 -2.34 0.14 8.40
CA ALA A 401 -1.17 0.66 7.71
C ALA A 401 -1.56 1.16 6.31
N VAL A 402 -1.48 2.47 6.08
CA VAL A 402 -1.76 3.13 4.80
C VAL A 402 -0.48 3.73 4.23
N GLN A 403 -0.06 3.29 3.05
CA GLN A 403 1.12 3.80 2.35
C GLN A 403 0.74 4.33 0.97
N SER A 404 1.12 5.56 0.67
CA SER A 404 0.96 6.21 -0.63
C SER A 404 2.29 6.78 -1.11
N ILE A 405 2.80 6.27 -2.23
CA ILE A 405 4.06 6.71 -2.83
C ILE A 405 3.76 7.22 -4.23
N ALA A 406 4.00 8.51 -4.43
CA ALA A 406 3.72 9.24 -5.66
C ALA A 406 2.26 9.13 -6.14
N ALA A 407 1.46 10.12 -5.79
CA ALA A 407 0.06 10.19 -6.17
C ALA A 407 -0.33 11.61 -6.58
N ILE A 408 -1.19 11.70 -7.60
CA ILE A 408 -1.83 12.95 -8.01
C ILE A 408 -3.35 12.76 -7.97
N SER A 409 -4.05 13.62 -7.23
CA SER A 409 -5.52 13.62 -7.16
C SER A 409 -6.13 14.96 -7.55
N GLY A 410 -7.24 14.91 -8.29
CA GLY A 410 -8.09 16.06 -8.56
C GLY A 410 -9.09 15.85 -9.69
N LYS A 411 -10.14 16.68 -9.81
CA LYS A 411 -11.23 16.47 -10.78
C LYS A 411 -10.76 16.43 -12.23
N ARG A 412 -9.66 17.08 -12.57
CA ARG A 412 -9.05 17.04 -13.89
C ARG A 412 -7.57 16.80 -13.70
N ALA A 413 -7.01 15.96 -14.56
CA ALA A 413 -5.58 15.75 -14.70
C ALA A 413 -5.22 15.93 -16.19
N SER A 414 -4.22 16.74 -16.51
CA SER A 414 -3.85 17.02 -17.90
C SER A 414 -2.37 17.25 -17.99
N ASP A 415 -1.69 16.47 -18.83
CA ASP A 415 -0.23 16.51 -18.97
C ASP A 415 0.52 16.32 -17.64
N ASP A 416 -0.10 15.60 -16.70
CA ASP A 416 0.48 15.32 -15.38
C ASP A 416 1.38 14.09 -15.44
N THR A 417 2.44 14.09 -14.63
CA THR A 417 3.43 13.01 -14.60
C THR A 417 3.66 12.50 -13.19
N VAL A 418 3.53 11.19 -13.01
CA VAL A 418 3.99 10.45 -11.82
C VAL A 418 5.18 9.58 -12.22
N ASN A 419 6.28 9.69 -11.49
CA ASN A 419 7.47 8.87 -11.71
C ASN A 419 7.99 8.30 -10.38
N VAL A 420 8.09 6.98 -10.28
CA VAL A 420 8.58 6.28 -9.10
C VAL A 420 9.79 5.43 -9.47
N ASP A 421 10.88 5.56 -8.73
CA ASP A 421 12.05 4.68 -8.77
C ASP A 421 12.41 4.25 -7.35
N ILE A 422 11.92 3.07 -6.93
CA ILE A 422 12.08 2.57 -5.56
C ILE A 422 12.75 1.20 -5.51
N SER A 423 13.71 0.99 -4.62
CA SER A 423 14.31 -0.36 -4.51
C SER A 423 13.41 -1.32 -3.73
N SER A 424 12.81 -0.88 -2.62
CA SER A 424 11.81 -1.66 -1.89
C SER A 424 10.69 -0.82 -1.27
N ALA A 425 9.45 -1.30 -1.36
CA ALA A 425 8.29 -0.71 -0.71
C ALA A 425 7.55 -1.76 0.12
N THR A 426 7.46 -1.55 1.42
CA THR A 426 6.87 -2.52 2.37
C THR A 426 5.78 -1.84 3.19
N ASN A 427 4.57 -2.41 3.19
CA ASN A 427 3.44 -1.97 3.99
C ASN A 427 2.86 -3.15 4.77
N VAL A 428 2.80 -3.04 6.10
CA VAL A 428 2.39 -4.16 6.97
C VAL A 428 1.39 -3.71 8.02
N GLY A 429 0.21 -4.34 8.04
CA GLY A 429 -0.73 -4.30 9.15
C GLY A 429 -0.75 -5.65 9.85
N ALA A 430 -0.43 -5.70 11.13
CA ALA A 430 -0.38 -6.94 11.91
C ALA A 430 -1.20 -6.83 13.20
N ALA A 431 -2.14 -7.74 13.42
CA ALA A 431 -3.00 -7.76 14.60
C ALA A 431 -3.08 -9.15 15.25
N LEU A 432 -3.09 -9.24 16.59
CA LEU A 432 -3.34 -10.52 17.27
C LEU A 432 -4.85 -10.74 17.54
N ALA A 433 -5.57 -9.77 18.10
CA ALA A 433 -6.99 -9.93 18.45
C ALA A 433 -7.98 -9.02 17.68
N GLY A 434 -7.47 -8.16 16.80
CA GLY A 434 -8.29 -7.25 16.00
C GLY A 434 -8.09 -7.41 14.49
N ASN A 435 -8.64 -6.45 13.74
CA ASN A 435 -8.52 -6.42 12.29
C ASN A 435 -7.15 -5.86 11.87
N ALA A 436 -6.50 -6.50 10.91
CA ALA A 436 -5.29 -6.03 10.28
C ALA A 436 -5.60 -5.50 8.88
N GLU A 437 -5.26 -4.25 8.61
CA GLU A 437 -5.51 -3.60 7.33
C GLU A 437 -4.22 -3.00 6.78
N ALA A 438 -3.85 -3.38 5.57
CA ALA A 438 -2.70 -2.88 4.85
C ALA A 438 -3.14 -2.38 3.46
N THR A 439 -3.11 -1.06 3.27
CA THR A 439 -3.43 -0.40 1.99
C THR A 439 -2.18 0.26 1.43
N GLN A 440 -1.73 -0.16 0.26
CA GLN A 440 -0.52 0.34 -0.40
C GLN A 440 -0.84 0.82 -1.82
N THR A 441 -0.49 2.08 -2.11
CA THR A 441 -0.58 2.66 -3.46
C THR A 441 0.81 3.17 -3.87
N ILE A 442 1.30 2.73 -5.02
CA ILE A 442 2.58 3.16 -5.59
C ILE A 442 2.35 3.58 -7.03
N GLY A 443 2.47 4.87 -7.32
CA GLY A 443 2.11 5.44 -8.61
C GLY A 443 0.60 5.43 -8.80
N SER A 444 -0.03 6.60 -8.72
CA SER A 444 -1.45 6.72 -9.08
C SER A 444 -1.84 8.12 -9.51
N ILE A 445 -2.82 8.18 -10.42
CA ILE A 445 -3.50 9.42 -10.82
C ILE A 445 -5.01 9.20 -10.72
N SER A 446 -5.70 10.01 -9.92
CA SER A 446 -7.15 9.90 -9.73
C SER A 446 -7.85 11.20 -10.13
N SER A 447 -8.75 11.12 -11.12
CA SER A 447 -9.50 12.28 -11.62
C SER A 447 -10.91 11.99 -12.12
N GLN A 448 -11.67 13.03 -12.52
CA GLN A 448 -12.89 12.83 -13.30
C GLN A 448 -12.56 12.76 -14.79
N ALA A 449 -11.58 13.51 -15.26
CA ALA A 449 -11.10 13.44 -16.63
C ALA A 449 -9.57 13.55 -16.66
N SER A 450 -8.94 12.62 -17.39
CA SER A 450 -7.50 12.60 -17.64
C SER A 450 -7.19 12.70 -19.14
N SER A 451 -6.13 13.44 -19.47
CA SER A 451 -5.62 13.48 -20.84
C SER A 451 -4.12 13.65 -20.88
N GLY A 452 -3.43 12.78 -21.62
CA GLY A 452 -1.99 12.84 -21.82
C GLY A 452 -1.19 12.61 -20.53
N VAL A 453 -1.78 11.97 -19.51
CA VAL A 453 -1.08 11.75 -18.25
C VAL A 453 -0.13 10.55 -18.34
N THR A 454 0.96 10.58 -17.58
CA THR A 454 1.92 9.48 -17.52
C THR A 454 2.15 9.05 -16.08
N ASP A 455 1.93 7.77 -15.78
CA ASP A 455 2.30 7.13 -14.52
C ASP A 455 3.34 6.05 -14.80
N SER A 456 4.56 6.25 -14.28
CA SER A 456 5.71 5.39 -14.49
C SER A 456 6.25 4.89 -13.15
N VAL A 457 6.16 3.59 -12.90
CA VAL A 457 6.64 2.95 -11.68
C VAL A 457 7.76 1.97 -12.01
N SER A 458 8.93 2.18 -11.41
CA SER A 458 10.07 1.27 -11.39
C SER A 458 10.33 0.85 -9.96
N ALA A 459 10.13 -0.43 -9.64
CA ALA A 459 10.32 -0.98 -8.30
C ALA A 459 11.28 -2.19 -8.29
N GLY A 460 12.07 -2.35 -7.24
CA GLY A 460 12.77 -3.62 -7.00
C GLY A 460 11.79 -4.66 -6.46
N SER A 461 11.36 -4.50 -5.20
CA SER A 461 10.33 -5.31 -4.55
C SER A 461 9.19 -4.45 -3.99
N VAL A 462 7.97 -4.97 -4.07
CA VAL A 462 6.78 -4.33 -3.49
C VAL A 462 6.02 -5.36 -2.66
N SER A 463 5.83 -5.10 -1.37
CA SER A 463 5.17 -6.00 -0.42
C SER A 463 4.08 -5.28 0.36
N ASN A 464 2.89 -5.88 0.40
CA ASN A 464 1.76 -5.43 1.19
C ASN A 464 1.17 -6.60 1.97
N VAL A 465 1.14 -6.51 3.31
CA VAL A 465 0.79 -7.64 4.17
C VAL A 465 -0.21 -7.24 5.24
N GLY A 466 -1.37 -7.88 5.24
CA GLY A 466 -2.32 -7.87 6.36
C GLY A 466 -2.27 -9.22 7.08
N ALA A 467 -1.97 -9.24 8.38
CA ALA A 467 -1.89 -10.48 9.16
C ALA A 467 -2.69 -10.37 10.46
N ALA A 468 -3.65 -11.26 10.69
CA ALA A 468 -4.50 -11.30 11.89
C ALA A 468 -4.53 -12.70 12.53
N LEU A 469 -4.34 -12.82 13.86
CA LEU A 469 -4.58 -14.12 14.53
C LEU A 469 -6.09 -14.31 14.81
N ALA A 470 -6.76 -13.35 15.40
CA ALA A 470 -8.20 -13.32 15.61
C ALA A 470 -8.74 -11.99 15.07
N GLY A 471 -9.56 -12.03 14.01
CA GLY A 471 -10.01 -10.85 13.27
C GLY A 471 -9.88 -11.01 11.75
N SER A 472 -10.23 -9.96 11.01
CA SER A 472 -10.07 -9.95 9.55
C SER A 472 -8.70 -9.41 9.13
N ALA A 473 -8.09 -10.01 8.12
CA ALA A 473 -6.87 -9.52 7.48
C ALA A 473 -7.21 -9.00 6.07
N THR A 474 -7.01 -7.70 5.86
CA THR A 474 -7.26 -7.02 4.58
C THR A 474 -5.97 -6.47 4.01
N ALA A 475 -5.67 -6.80 2.76
CA ALA A 475 -4.49 -6.31 2.06
C ALA A 475 -4.87 -5.81 0.65
N VAL A 476 -4.85 -4.49 0.47
CA VAL A 476 -5.17 -3.80 -0.79
C VAL A 476 -3.90 -3.18 -1.36
N GLN A 477 -3.49 -3.59 -2.55
CA GLN A 477 -2.30 -3.09 -3.21
C GLN A 477 -2.63 -2.60 -4.62
N THR A 478 -2.19 -1.37 -4.92
CA THR A 478 -2.27 -0.76 -6.25
C THR A 478 -0.88 -0.32 -6.67
N VAL A 479 -0.40 -0.77 -7.83
CA VAL A 479 0.89 -0.37 -8.40
C VAL A 479 0.69 0.12 -9.83
N GLY A 480 0.81 1.43 -10.05
CA GLY A 480 0.56 2.09 -11.32
C GLY A 480 -0.92 2.06 -11.70
N ALA A 481 -1.62 3.17 -11.55
CA ALA A 481 -3.05 3.24 -11.87
C ALA A 481 -3.52 4.64 -12.27
N VAL A 482 -4.38 4.71 -13.28
CA VAL A 482 -5.14 5.91 -13.63
C VAL A 482 -6.63 5.63 -13.47
N SER A 483 -7.30 6.35 -12.58
CA SER A 483 -8.75 6.27 -12.41
C SER A 483 -9.37 7.57 -12.88
N ALA A 484 -10.09 7.55 -14.00
CA ALA A 484 -10.76 8.72 -14.56
C ALA A 484 -12.09 8.35 -15.20
N THR A 485 -13.11 9.23 -15.13
CA THR A 485 -14.39 8.97 -15.84
C THR A 485 -14.16 8.93 -17.35
N ASP A 486 -13.36 9.87 -17.86
CA ASP A 486 -12.90 9.89 -19.25
C ASP A 486 -11.37 9.94 -19.25
N ALA A 487 -10.73 8.84 -19.68
CA ALA A 487 -9.29 8.71 -19.88
C ALA A 487 -8.94 8.81 -21.36
N SER A 488 -7.85 9.51 -21.70
CA SER A 488 -7.45 9.68 -23.10
C SER A 488 -5.97 9.94 -23.31
N GLN A 489 -5.32 9.12 -24.14
CA GLN A 489 -3.87 9.17 -24.39
C GLN A 489 -3.04 9.04 -23.11
N ASP A 490 -3.58 8.34 -22.11
CA ASP A 490 -2.93 8.15 -20.83
C ASP A 490 -2.00 6.95 -20.88
N ARG A 491 -0.90 7.01 -20.14
CA ARG A 491 0.12 5.96 -20.13
C ARG A 491 0.42 5.50 -18.72
N VAL A 492 0.20 4.21 -18.45
CA VAL A 492 0.65 3.53 -17.23
C VAL A 492 1.77 2.57 -17.59
N SER A 493 2.92 2.67 -16.91
CA SER A 493 4.09 1.84 -17.14
C SER A 493 4.65 1.33 -15.82
N VAL A 494 4.51 0.05 -15.54
CA VAL A 494 5.02 -0.60 -14.33
C VAL A 494 6.17 -1.52 -14.69
N SER A 495 7.30 -1.38 -14.02
CA SER A 495 8.46 -2.26 -14.09
C SER A 495 8.83 -2.71 -12.69
N SER A 496 8.82 -4.02 -12.40
CA SER A 496 9.19 -4.53 -11.07
C SER A 496 10.03 -5.81 -11.14
N SER A 497 10.75 -6.14 -10.06
CA SER A 497 11.29 -7.50 -9.90
C SER A 497 10.23 -8.41 -9.31
N ASN A 498 9.73 -8.13 -8.11
CA ASN A 498 8.68 -8.93 -7.46
C ASN A 498 7.58 -8.03 -6.89
N ILE A 499 6.33 -8.50 -6.94
CA ILE A 499 5.19 -7.81 -6.33
C ILE A 499 4.36 -8.83 -5.53
N THR A 500 4.20 -8.57 -4.24
CA THR A 500 3.58 -9.51 -3.29
C THR A 500 2.50 -8.80 -2.49
N ASN A 501 1.34 -9.44 -2.40
CA ASN A 501 0.22 -8.98 -1.59
C ASN A 501 -0.37 -10.17 -0.82
N VAL A 502 -0.43 -10.06 0.51
CA VAL A 502 -0.78 -11.18 1.39
C VAL A 502 -1.78 -10.74 2.46
N GLY A 503 -2.83 -11.51 2.62
CA GLY A 503 -3.77 -11.43 3.73
C GLY A 503 -3.84 -12.77 4.44
N ALA A 504 -3.47 -12.83 5.71
CA ALA A 504 -3.45 -14.06 6.49
C ALA A 504 -4.28 -13.90 7.77
N ALA A 505 -5.26 -14.77 7.98
CA ALA A 505 -6.10 -14.81 9.17
C ALA A 505 -6.14 -16.22 9.78
N VAL A 506 -6.02 -16.38 11.10
CA VAL A 506 -6.30 -17.69 11.73
C VAL A 506 -7.79 -17.82 12.04
N ALA A 507 -8.32 -16.93 12.88
CA ALA A 507 -9.74 -16.86 13.21
C ALA A 507 -10.39 -15.61 12.60
N GLY A 508 -10.82 -15.69 11.33
CA GLY A 508 -11.54 -14.63 10.64
C GLY A 508 -11.41 -14.69 9.12
N THR A 509 -11.63 -13.56 8.44
CA THR A 509 -11.62 -13.49 6.96
C THR A 509 -10.31 -12.90 6.44
N ALA A 510 -9.78 -13.45 5.35
CA ALA A 510 -8.68 -12.84 4.60
C ALA A 510 -9.21 -12.26 3.27
N SER A 511 -8.97 -10.98 3.02
CA SER A 511 -9.42 -10.28 1.82
C SER A 511 -8.27 -9.55 1.16
N VAL A 512 -7.91 -9.98 -0.03
CA VAL A 512 -6.68 -9.55 -0.70
C VAL A 512 -7.00 -9.09 -2.12
N ARG A 513 -6.70 -7.83 -2.42
CA ARG A 513 -6.91 -7.22 -3.73
C ARG A 513 -5.62 -6.60 -4.24
N GLN A 514 -5.16 -7.03 -5.40
CA GLN A 514 -3.95 -6.54 -6.04
C GLN A 514 -4.27 -6.06 -7.46
N THR A 515 -3.95 -4.80 -7.71
CA THR A 515 -4.08 -4.13 -9.01
C THR A 515 -2.69 -3.69 -9.47
N ILE A 516 -2.27 -4.09 -10.67
CA ILE A 516 -0.97 -3.72 -11.24
C ILE A 516 -1.16 -3.25 -12.68
N GLY A 517 -0.93 -1.96 -12.93
CA GLY A 517 -1.18 -1.37 -14.24
C GLY A 517 -2.67 -1.37 -14.58
N GLU A 518 -3.41 -0.37 -14.12
CA GLU A 518 -4.84 -0.22 -14.41
C GLU A 518 -5.17 1.15 -15.00
N ILE A 519 -6.11 1.16 -15.95
CA ILE A 519 -6.85 2.37 -16.33
C ILE A 519 -8.35 2.08 -16.18
N SER A 520 -9.05 2.83 -15.33
CA SER A 520 -10.47 2.57 -15.02
C SER A 520 -11.34 3.80 -15.25
N GLY A 521 -12.53 3.63 -15.86
CA GLY A 521 -13.41 4.74 -16.21
C GLY A 521 -14.74 4.41 -16.88
N ASN A 522 -15.40 5.44 -17.42
CA ASN A 522 -16.54 5.28 -18.36
C ASN A 522 -16.05 5.22 -19.81
N SER A 523 -15.08 6.05 -20.19
CA SER A 523 -14.43 6.03 -21.51
C SER A 523 -12.91 5.95 -21.36
N ALA A 524 -12.26 5.14 -22.20
CA ALA A 524 -10.81 5.05 -22.34
C ALA A 524 -10.46 5.10 -23.84
N SER A 525 -9.56 5.98 -24.27
CA SER A 525 -9.26 6.18 -25.69
C SER A 525 -7.80 6.51 -25.98
N GLY A 526 -7.12 5.66 -26.74
CA GLY A 526 -5.71 5.82 -27.08
C GLY A 526 -4.78 5.59 -25.89
N ASP A 527 -5.26 4.93 -24.85
CA ASP A 527 -4.56 4.71 -23.60
C ASP A 527 -3.62 3.51 -23.71
N THR A 528 -2.54 3.53 -22.93
CA THR A 528 -1.53 2.48 -22.93
C THR A 528 -1.22 2.01 -21.51
N VAL A 529 -1.36 0.70 -21.28
CA VAL A 529 -0.91 0.04 -20.05
C VAL A 529 0.22 -0.92 -20.39
N SER A 530 1.36 -0.78 -19.73
CA SER A 530 2.54 -1.64 -19.90
C SER A 530 3.03 -2.14 -18.55
N VAL A 531 2.92 -3.44 -18.30
CA VAL A 531 3.41 -4.09 -17.08
C VAL A 531 4.57 -5.02 -17.41
N ARG A 532 5.71 -4.84 -16.76
CA ARG A 532 6.92 -5.66 -16.90
C ARG A 532 7.44 -6.11 -15.53
N ALA A 533 7.14 -7.34 -15.12
CA ALA A 533 7.71 -7.93 -13.91
C ALA A 533 8.75 -8.99 -14.27
N THR A 534 10.01 -8.83 -13.84
CA THR A 534 11.05 -9.83 -14.18
C THR A 534 10.98 -11.10 -13.33
N GLY A 535 10.45 -11.00 -12.12
CA GLY A 535 10.19 -12.09 -11.20
C GLY A 535 8.70 -12.41 -11.07
N ASN A 536 8.28 -12.73 -9.84
CA ASN A 536 6.94 -13.28 -9.56
C ASN A 536 5.97 -12.18 -9.10
N ILE A 537 4.71 -12.35 -9.46
CA ILE A 537 3.60 -11.58 -8.90
C ILE A 537 2.71 -12.53 -8.12
N THR A 538 2.56 -12.27 -6.82
CA THR A 538 1.91 -13.17 -5.86
C THR A 538 0.79 -12.46 -5.11
N ASN A 539 -0.39 -13.07 -5.05
CA ASN A 539 -1.57 -12.55 -4.36
C ASN A 539 -2.27 -13.63 -3.52
N VAL A 540 -2.09 -13.61 -2.20
CA VAL A 540 -2.50 -14.74 -1.33
C VAL A 540 -3.42 -14.28 -0.21
N GLY A 541 -4.66 -14.79 -0.21
CA GLY A 541 -5.55 -14.79 0.95
C GLY A 541 -5.56 -16.16 1.63
N ALA A 542 -5.29 -16.21 2.92
CA ALA A 542 -5.32 -17.45 3.71
C ALA A 542 -6.11 -17.25 5.01
N ALA A 543 -7.06 -18.13 5.28
CA ALA A 543 -7.91 -18.14 6.48
C ALA A 543 -8.06 -19.57 7.04
N LEU A 544 -7.84 -19.79 8.34
CA LEU A 544 -8.10 -21.11 8.94
C LEU A 544 -9.60 -21.31 9.22
N ALA A 545 -10.22 -20.42 9.99
CA ALA A 545 -11.61 -20.56 10.46
C ALA A 545 -12.65 -19.71 9.72
N GLY A 546 -12.27 -18.92 8.71
CA GLY A 546 -13.19 -18.08 7.94
C GLY A 546 -12.93 -18.14 6.42
N SER A 547 -13.45 -17.16 5.69
CA SER A 547 -13.31 -17.10 4.23
C SER A 547 -12.03 -16.39 3.80
N ALA A 548 -11.41 -16.87 2.73
CA ALA A 548 -10.25 -16.26 2.10
C ALA A 548 -10.57 -15.88 0.65
N THR A 549 -10.30 -14.64 0.28
CA THR A 549 -10.50 -14.12 -1.07
C THR A 549 -9.23 -13.46 -1.57
N SER A 550 -8.85 -13.78 -2.80
CA SER A 550 -7.73 -13.19 -3.52
C SER A 550 -8.22 -12.75 -4.90
N SER A 551 -8.06 -11.47 -5.22
CA SER A 551 -8.39 -10.89 -6.53
C SER A 551 -7.18 -10.15 -7.06
N GLN A 552 -6.72 -10.55 -8.25
CA GLN A 552 -5.53 -10.01 -8.89
C GLN A 552 -5.90 -9.52 -10.30
N GLN A 553 -5.57 -8.25 -10.58
CA GLN A 553 -5.79 -7.59 -11.86
C GLN A 553 -4.46 -7.05 -12.37
N ILE A 554 -4.01 -7.50 -13.54
CA ILE A 554 -2.70 -7.15 -14.10
C ILE A 554 -2.86 -6.69 -15.54
N GLY A 555 -2.52 -5.43 -15.81
CA GLY A 555 -2.68 -4.84 -17.13
C GLY A 555 -4.15 -4.83 -17.52
N VAL A 556 -4.95 -3.99 -16.86
CA VAL A 556 -6.40 -3.93 -17.07
C VAL A 556 -6.81 -2.55 -17.55
N ILE A 557 -7.69 -2.50 -18.55
CA ILE A 557 -8.45 -1.31 -18.90
C ILE A 557 -9.92 -1.62 -18.67
N SER A 558 -10.52 -1.00 -17.67
CA SER A 558 -11.93 -1.19 -17.30
C SER A 558 -12.72 0.06 -17.67
N ALA A 559 -13.30 0.10 -18.87
CA ALA A 559 -14.06 1.26 -19.36
C ALA A 559 -15.38 0.87 -20.04
N THR A 560 -16.47 1.60 -19.85
CA THR A 560 -17.72 1.31 -20.59
C THR A 560 -17.55 1.45 -22.12
N VAL A 561 -16.67 2.34 -22.56
CA VAL A 561 -16.28 2.53 -23.96
C VAL A 561 -14.76 2.51 -24.05
N SER A 562 -14.21 1.61 -24.85
CA SER A 562 -12.77 1.44 -25.07
C SER A 562 -12.45 1.61 -26.55
N LYS A 563 -11.44 2.45 -26.88
CA LYS A 563 -11.06 2.74 -28.27
C LYS A 563 -9.56 2.88 -28.45
N ASN A 564 -8.97 2.10 -29.36
CA ASN A 564 -7.56 2.17 -29.74
C ASN A 564 -6.60 2.07 -28.55
N ASN A 565 -7.00 1.32 -27.52
CA ASN A 565 -6.19 1.16 -26.32
C ASN A 565 -5.18 0.02 -26.49
N SER A 566 -4.07 0.09 -25.79
CA SER A 566 -3.05 -0.97 -25.81
C SER A 566 -2.70 -1.44 -24.42
N VAL A 567 -2.80 -2.74 -24.20
CA VAL A 567 -2.36 -3.42 -22.98
C VAL A 567 -1.20 -4.35 -23.33
N SER A 568 -0.07 -4.20 -22.64
CA SER A 568 1.08 -5.09 -22.74
C SER A 568 1.51 -5.59 -21.38
N VAL A 569 1.49 -6.91 -21.17
CA VAL A 569 1.89 -7.55 -19.92
C VAL A 569 3.04 -8.51 -20.21
N THR A 570 4.17 -8.35 -19.52
CA THR A 570 5.30 -9.27 -19.57
C THR A 570 5.74 -9.64 -18.16
N THR A 571 5.57 -10.90 -17.73
CA THR A 571 5.87 -11.30 -16.35
C THR A 571 6.62 -12.63 -16.24
N GLY A 572 7.33 -12.84 -15.12
CA GLY A 572 7.99 -14.12 -14.80
C GLY A 572 6.98 -15.22 -14.50
N SER A 573 6.41 -15.29 -13.30
CA SER A 573 5.27 -16.17 -13.01
C SER A 573 4.19 -15.46 -12.18
N LEU A 574 2.96 -15.91 -12.31
CA LEU A 574 1.78 -15.34 -11.67
C LEU A 574 1.15 -16.38 -10.76
N SER A 575 0.88 -16.01 -9.51
CA SER A 575 0.26 -16.89 -8.54
C SER A 575 -0.77 -16.15 -7.72
N ALA A 576 -1.99 -16.69 -7.65
CA ALA A 576 -2.98 -16.25 -6.69
C ALA A 576 -3.60 -17.43 -5.94
N ALA A 577 -3.87 -17.24 -4.64
CA ALA A 577 -4.47 -18.27 -3.81
C ALA A 577 -5.47 -17.68 -2.82
N GLY A 578 -6.59 -18.37 -2.65
CA GLY A 578 -7.61 -18.10 -1.65
C GLY A 578 -7.90 -19.39 -0.89
N ALA A 579 -7.37 -19.55 0.32
CA ALA A 579 -7.49 -20.78 1.10
C ALA A 579 -8.24 -20.53 2.41
N GLY A 580 -9.49 -20.98 2.51
CA GLY A 580 -10.33 -20.94 3.72
C GLY A 580 -10.62 -22.36 4.24
N LEU A 581 -9.86 -22.89 5.20
CA LEU A 581 -9.97 -24.31 5.56
C LEU A 581 -11.38 -24.69 6.08
N LEU A 582 -11.91 -23.94 7.04
CA LEU A 582 -13.27 -24.14 7.56
C LEU A 582 -14.32 -23.27 6.85
N GLY A 583 -13.89 -22.34 5.99
CA GLY A 583 -14.74 -21.39 5.26
C GLY A 583 -14.69 -21.59 3.74
N SER A 584 -14.93 -20.50 2.99
CA SER A 584 -14.77 -20.50 1.53
C SER A 584 -13.39 -19.97 1.12
N GLY A 585 -12.81 -20.52 0.06
CA GLY A 585 -11.59 -20.02 -0.58
C GLY A 585 -11.87 -19.63 -2.02
N SER A 586 -11.58 -18.39 -2.40
CA SER A 586 -11.77 -17.89 -3.75
C SER A 586 -10.53 -17.16 -4.24
N ALA A 587 -10.09 -17.48 -5.46
CA ALA A 587 -9.01 -16.78 -6.14
C ALA A 587 -9.43 -16.40 -7.57
N THR A 588 -9.21 -15.15 -7.95
CA THR A 588 -9.51 -14.62 -9.30
C THR A 588 -8.30 -13.89 -9.85
N GLN A 589 -7.95 -14.19 -11.10
CA GLN A 589 -6.87 -13.53 -11.85
C GLN A 589 -7.38 -13.04 -13.19
N ASP A 590 -7.26 -11.73 -13.44
CA ASP A 590 -7.52 -11.11 -14.73
C ASP A 590 -6.22 -10.48 -15.26
N ILE A 591 -5.71 -11.01 -16.36
CA ILE A 591 -4.39 -10.69 -16.89
C ILE A 591 -4.51 -10.22 -18.34
N GLY A 592 -4.21 -8.95 -18.60
CA GLY A 592 -4.34 -8.38 -19.93
C GLY A 592 -5.81 -8.34 -20.35
N THR A 593 -6.62 -7.52 -19.67
CA THR A 593 -8.07 -7.45 -19.93
C THR A 593 -8.47 -6.05 -20.35
N VAL A 594 -9.34 -5.96 -21.35
CA VAL A 594 -10.05 -4.73 -21.72
C VAL A 594 -11.55 -5.01 -21.60
N GLY A 595 -12.21 -4.38 -20.64
CA GLY A 595 -13.65 -4.52 -20.43
C GLY A 595 -14.43 -3.33 -20.99
N GLY A 596 -15.69 -3.54 -21.40
CA GLY A 596 -16.63 -2.48 -21.75
C GLY A 596 -17.95 -2.93 -22.38
N ASN A 597 -18.78 -1.98 -22.84
CA ASN A 597 -19.94 -2.24 -23.70
C ASN A 597 -19.55 -2.13 -25.19
N ASN A 598 -18.60 -1.26 -25.51
CA ASN A 598 -18.12 -1.02 -26.87
C ASN A 598 -16.59 -0.95 -26.87
N ALA A 599 -15.93 -1.92 -27.50
CA ALA A 599 -14.47 -2.00 -27.67
C ALA A 599 -14.13 -1.84 -29.16
N THR A 600 -13.12 -1.06 -29.52
CA THR A 600 -12.75 -0.90 -30.94
C THR A 600 -11.28 -0.56 -31.12
N GLY A 601 -10.57 -1.34 -31.94
CA GLY A 601 -9.15 -1.09 -32.22
C GLY A 601 -8.23 -1.41 -31.05
N ASP A 602 -8.71 -2.16 -30.06
CA ASP A 602 -7.99 -2.44 -28.83
C ASP A 602 -7.01 -3.60 -29.03
N LYS A 603 -5.81 -3.45 -28.46
CA LYS A 603 -4.73 -4.41 -28.59
C LYS A 603 -4.29 -4.91 -27.22
N VAL A 604 -4.39 -6.23 -27.03
CA VAL A 604 -3.91 -6.91 -25.83
C VAL A 604 -2.73 -7.82 -26.19
N THR A 605 -1.60 -7.67 -25.50
CA THR A 605 -0.43 -8.54 -25.66
C THR A 605 0.04 -9.03 -24.29
N VAL A 606 -0.03 -10.34 -24.06
CA VAL A 606 0.37 -10.96 -22.79
C VAL A 606 1.50 -11.96 -23.03
N ALA A 607 2.58 -11.84 -22.27
CA ALA A 607 3.76 -12.70 -22.33
C ALA A 607 4.22 -13.09 -20.91
N THR A 608 3.74 -14.22 -20.38
CA THR A 608 4.02 -14.63 -18.99
C THR A 608 4.67 -16.01 -18.94
N GLY A 609 5.34 -16.36 -17.84
CA GLY A 609 5.69 -17.75 -17.56
C GLY A 609 4.46 -18.52 -17.06
N GLY A 610 4.59 -19.24 -15.94
CA GLY A 610 3.47 -20.00 -15.38
C GLY A 610 2.38 -19.09 -14.77
N VAL A 611 1.12 -19.51 -14.88
CA VAL A 611 -0.03 -18.87 -14.22
C VAL A 611 -0.70 -19.92 -13.34
N SER A 612 -0.79 -19.68 -12.03
CA SER A 612 -1.40 -20.62 -11.08
C SER A 612 -2.45 -19.92 -10.23
N ASN A 613 -3.60 -20.56 -10.05
CA ASN A 613 -4.70 -20.04 -9.27
C ASN A 613 -5.35 -21.14 -8.43
N THR A 614 -5.45 -20.93 -7.12
CA THR A 614 -5.92 -21.97 -6.20
C THR A 614 -7.00 -21.45 -5.26
N GLY A 615 -8.17 -22.07 -5.26
CA GLY A 615 -9.31 -21.74 -4.40
C GLY A 615 -9.74 -22.90 -3.53
N VAL A 616 -9.37 -22.90 -2.25
CA VAL A 616 -9.61 -24.04 -1.34
C VAL A 616 -10.58 -23.66 -0.24
N GLY A 617 -11.74 -24.30 -0.20
CA GLY A 617 -12.73 -24.23 0.87
C GLY A 617 -13.10 -25.62 1.35
N VAL A 618 -12.30 -26.29 2.19
CA VAL A 618 -12.50 -27.73 2.50
C VAL A 618 -13.90 -28.05 3.04
N LEU A 619 -14.48 -27.17 3.85
CA LEU A 619 -15.87 -27.27 4.33
C LEU A 619 -16.82 -26.24 3.68
N GLY A 620 -16.31 -25.35 2.83
CA GLY A 620 -17.07 -24.28 2.19
C GLY A 620 -16.89 -24.25 0.67
N LYS A 621 -17.07 -23.08 0.05
CA LYS A 621 -16.92 -22.92 -1.40
C LYS A 621 -15.46 -22.79 -1.82
N GLY A 622 -15.02 -23.58 -2.80
CA GLY A 622 -13.73 -23.40 -3.48
C GLY A 622 -13.93 -22.80 -4.87
N ALA A 623 -13.27 -21.69 -5.18
CA ALA A 623 -13.39 -21.05 -6.49
C ALA A 623 -12.03 -20.59 -7.03
N SER A 624 -11.72 -20.95 -8.27
CA SER A 624 -10.52 -20.56 -8.99
C SER A 624 -10.88 -20.12 -10.40
N THR A 625 -10.70 -18.83 -10.70
CA THR A 625 -10.95 -18.26 -12.03
C THR A 625 -9.70 -17.58 -12.58
N ILE A 626 -9.27 -18.00 -13.77
CA ILE A 626 -8.15 -17.40 -14.51
C ILE A 626 -8.68 -16.86 -15.84
N THR A 627 -8.44 -15.58 -16.10
CA THR A 627 -8.69 -14.92 -17.39
C THR A 627 -7.38 -14.35 -17.91
N VAL A 628 -6.95 -14.76 -19.11
CA VAL A 628 -5.72 -14.25 -19.75
C VAL A 628 -6.01 -13.77 -21.15
N GLY A 629 -5.76 -12.49 -21.42
CA GLY A 629 -5.99 -11.89 -22.72
C GLY A 629 -7.47 -11.89 -23.06
N SER A 630 -8.23 -10.92 -22.56
CA SER A 630 -9.67 -10.84 -22.80
C SER A 630 -10.09 -9.44 -23.23
N ILE A 631 -11.03 -9.38 -24.18
CA ILE A 631 -11.73 -8.16 -24.57
C ILE A 631 -13.23 -8.44 -24.40
N GLU A 632 -13.77 -8.01 -23.27
CA GLU A 632 -15.15 -8.26 -22.89
C GLU A 632 -16.01 -7.08 -23.32
N SER A 633 -16.80 -7.26 -24.39
CA SER A 633 -17.69 -6.20 -24.86
C SER A 633 -19.05 -6.70 -25.35
N ALA A 634 -20.06 -5.82 -25.35
CA ALA A 634 -21.32 -6.08 -26.04
C ALA A 634 -21.19 -5.85 -27.56
N GLN A 635 -20.27 -4.98 -27.99
CA GLN A 635 -19.86 -4.74 -29.37
C GLN A 635 -18.35 -4.53 -29.43
N SER A 636 -17.64 -5.35 -30.18
CA SER A 636 -16.18 -5.27 -30.37
C SER A 636 -15.91 -5.03 -31.86
N SER A 637 -14.76 -4.50 -32.30
CA SER A 637 -14.35 -4.45 -33.73
C SER A 637 -12.87 -4.07 -33.90
N ASP A 638 -12.18 -4.64 -34.89
CA ASP A 638 -10.76 -4.38 -35.17
C ASP A 638 -9.83 -4.63 -33.97
N ASP A 639 -10.19 -5.57 -33.09
CA ASP A 639 -9.42 -5.85 -31.89
C ASP A 639 -8.41 -6.99 -32.11
N THR A 640 -7.34 -6.99 -31.32
CA THR A 640 -6.27 -7.99 -31.45
C THR A 640 -5.84 -8.50 -30.08
N ILE A 641 -5.80 -9.83 -29.94
CA ILE A 641 -5.26 -10.49 -28.75
C ILE A 641 -4.08 -11.37 -29.13
N SER A 642 -2.92 -11.14 -28.49
CA SER A 642 -1.75 -12.01 -28.60
C SER A 642 -1.35 -12.49 -27.21
N VAL A 643 -1.44 -13.79 -26.96
CA VAL A 643 -1.11 -14.41 -25.66
C VAL A 643 0.01 -15.42 -25.83
N LYS A 644 1.05 -15.31 -25.00
CA LYS A 644 2.11 -16.30 -24.85
C LYS A 644 2.32 -16.60 -23.37
N THR A 645 1.91 -17.77 -22.92
CA THR A 645 2.07 -18.18 -21.52
C THR A 645 2.79 -19.52 -21.38
N GLY A 646 3.36 -19.77 -20.21
CA GLY A 646 3.81 -21.09 -19.78
C GLY A 646 2.62 -22.00 -19.46
N ASN A 647 2.78 -22.87 -18.45
CA ASN A 647 1.67 -23.71 -17.99
C ASN A 647 0.63 -22.88 -17.25
N ILE A 648 -0.64 -23.25 -17.37
CA ILE A 648 -1.75 -22.65 -16.63
C ILE A 648 -2.35 -23.71 -15.70
N ASN A 649 -2.47 -23.40 -14.41
CA ASN A 649 -3.03 -24.29 -13.40
C ASN A 649 -4.16 -23.60 -12.64
N ALA A 650 -5.39 -24.09 -12.77
CA ALA A 650 -6.52 -23.68 -11.96
C ALA A 650 -6.96 -24.86 -11.09
N GLU A 651 -7.04 -24.65 -9.79
CA GLU A 651 -7.41 -25.68 -8.82
C GLU A 651 -8.45 -25.15 -7.84
N ALA A 652 -9.56 -25.87 -7.68
CA ALA A 652 -10.60 -25.55 -6.73
C ALA A 652 -10.98 -26.78 -5.89
N GLU A 653 -11.07 -26.63 -4.57
CA GLU A 653 -11.43 -27.71 -3.64
C GLU A 653 -12.52 -27.25 -2.65
N GLY A 654 -13.53 -28.09 -2.36
CA GLY A 654 -14.66 -27.73 -1.49
C GLY A 654 -16.05 -28.21 -1.95
N ILE A 655 -17.11 -27.52 -1.50
CA ILE A 655 -18.52 -27.72 -1.89
C ILE A 655 -18.93 -26.59 -2.86
N ASP A 656 -19.72 -26.85 -3.90
CA ASP A 656 -20.08 -25.87 -4.94
C ASP A 656 -18.81 -25.26 -5.56
N THR A 657 -17.92 -26.13 -6.01
CA THR A 657 -16.59 -25.75 -6.48
C THR A 657 -16.57 -25.37 -7.93
N THR A 658 -15.78 -24.35 -8.27
CA THR A 658 -15.62 -23.93 -9.66
C THR A 658 -14.16 -23.66 -9.96
N ALA A 659 -13.59 -24.39 -10.91
CA ALA A 659 -12.32 -24.08 -11.54
C ALA A 659 -12.58 -23.66 -12.99
N SER A 660 -12.00 -22.54 -13.42
CA SER A 660 -12.24 -21.98 -14.75
C SER A 660 -10.99 -21.31 -15.30
N VAL A 661 -10.68 -21.64 -16.55
CA VAL A 661 -9.60 -21.04 -17.34
C VAL A 661 -10.17 -20.47 -18.62
N THR A 662 -10.01 -19.17 -18.83
CA THR A 662 -10.34 -18.47 -20.07
C THR A 662 -9.09 -17.82 -20.65
N VAL A 663 -8.75 -18.13 -21.90
CA VAL A 663 -7.59 -17.56 -22.60
C VAL A 663 -7.99 -17.05 -23.97
N GLY A 664 -7.74 -15.78 -24.28
CA GLY A 664 -8.05 -15.20 -25.59
C GLY A 664 -9.55 -15.23 -25.89
N ALA A 665 -10.30 -14.33 -25.25
CA ALA A 665 -11.74 -14.19 -25.46
C ALA A 665 -12.06 -12.80 -26.03
N ILE A 666 -12.92 -12.75 -27.05
CA ILE A 666 -13.48 -11.50 -27.59
C ILE A 666 -15.01 -11.62 -27.61
N GLY A 667 -15.67 -10.79 -26.81
CA GLY A 667 -17.14 -10.71 -26.73
C GLY A 667 -17.73 -9.60 -27.60
N GLY A 668 -18.92 -9.82 -28.17
CA GLY A 668 -19.78 -8.76 -28.72
C GLY A 668 -20.57 -9.09 -30.00
N ALA A 669 -21.81 -8.61 -30.11
CA ALA A 669 -22.62 -8.66 -31.34
C ALA A 669 -22.24 -7.49 -32.26
N GLY A 670 -21.27 -7.70 -33.16
CA GLY A 670 -20.85 -6.64 -34.10
C GLY A 670 -19.39 -6.67 -34.55
N ALA A 671 -18.57 -7.62 -34.08
CA ALA A 671 -17.15 -7.67 -34.42
C ALA A 671 -16.88 -7.75 -35.91
N ASN A 672 -16.12 -6.79 -36.41
CA ASN A 672 -15.62 -6.70 -37.77
C ASN A 672 -14.10 -6.82 -37.68
N HIS A 673 -13.53 -7.90 -38.22
CA HIS A 673 -12.09 -8.22 -38.20
C HIS A 673 -11.50 -8.44 -36.80
N GLN A 674 -11.27 -9.71 -36.45
CA GLN A 674 -10.68 -10.10 -35.17
C GLN A 674 -9.52 -11.06 -35.37
N ASP A 675 -8.38 -10.75 -34.74
CA ASP A 675 -7.17 -11.55 -34.78
C ASP A 675 -6.79 -12.03 -33.36
N ILE A 676 -6.79 -13.35 -33.17
CA ILE A 676 -6.35 -14.01 -31.94
C ILE A 676 -5.15 -14.91 -32.26
N ASP A 677 -4.02 -14.70 -31.55
CA ASP A 677 -2.85 -15.60 -31.57
C ASP A 677 -2.52 -16.03 -30.13
N ILE A 678 -2.84 -17.28 -29.80
CA ILE A 678 -2.65 -17.87 -28.47
C ILE A 678 -1.58 -18.96 -28.53
N ARG A 679 -0.60 -18.86 -27.64
CA ARG A 679 0.39 -19.90 -27.37
C ARG A 679 0.49 -20.16 -25.88
N THR A 680 0.12 -21.34 -25.42
CA THR A 680 0.25 -21.72 -24.00
C THR A 680 1.06 -23.02 -23.85
N GLY A 681 1.59 -23.24 -22.65
CA GLY A 681 2.06 -24.55 -22.19
C GLY A 681 0.88 -25.50 -21.94
N ASN A 682 1.08 -26.46 -21.02
CA ASN A 682 0.01 -27.35 -20.59
C ASN A 682 -1.02 -26.59 -19.75
N ILE A 683 -2.28 -27.03 -19.81
CA ILE A 683 -3.37 -26.48 -19.01
C ILE A 683 -3.90 -27.59 -18.11
N SER A 684 -3.95 -27.32 -16.81
CA SER A 684 -4.59 -28.17 -15.81
C SER A 684 -5.70 -27.37 -15.13
N ASP A 685 -6.92 -27.88 -15.20
CA ASP A 685 -8.11 -27.31 -14.58
C ASP A 685 -8.78 -28.41 -13.76
N GLU A 686 -8.75 -28.27 -12.44
CA GLU A 686 -9.19 -29.31 -11.52
C GLU A 686 -10.13 -28.74 -10.45
N SER A 687 -11.33 -29.33 -10.37
CA SER A 687 -12.36 -28.97 -9.42
C SER A 687 -12.79 -30.20 -8.62
N ILE A 688 -12.62 -30.17 -7.31
CA ILE A 688 -12.78 -31.33 -6.41
C ILE A 688 -13.80 -31.03 -5.32
N GLY A 689 -14.81 -31.89 -5.18
CA GLY A 689 -15.83 -31.87 -4.12
C GLY A 689 -17.23 -31.47 -4.62
N ALA A 690 -18.28 -31.59 -3.79
CA ALA A 690 -19.68 -31.68 -4.25
C ALA A 690 -20.11 -30.54 -5.20
N ASP A 691 -20.85 -30.84 -6.28
CA ASP A 691 -21.24 -29.86 -7.32
C ASP A 691 -20.02 -29.17 -7.99
N ALA A 692 -18.98 -29.95 -8.28
CA ALA A 692 -17.77 -29.43 -8.95
C ALA A 692 -18.01 -29.10 -10.43
N GLY A 693 -17.69 -27.87 -10.82
CA GLY A 693 -17.55 -27.41 -12.20
C GLY A 693 -16.09 -27.17 -12.58
N ALA A 694 -15.66 -27.69 -13.72
CA ALA A 694 -14.37 -27.38 -14.34
C ALA A 694 -14.58 -26.95 -15.79
N SER A 695 -14.01 -25.81 -16.20
CA SER A 695 -14.18 -25.30 -17.55
C SER A 695 -12.95 -24.62 -18.13
N VAL A 696 -12.51 -25.12 -19.29
CA VAL A 696 -11.44 -24.50 -20.09
C VAL A 696 -12.03 -23.91 -21.37
N THR A 697 -11.82 -22.63 -21.59
CA THR A 697 -12.22 -21.89 -22.79
C THR A 697 -11.00 -21.17 -23.39
N ILE A 698 -10.65 -21.48 -24.64
CA ILE A 698 -9.49 -20.90 -25.33
C ILE A 698 -9.92 -20.46 -26.72
N GLY A 699 -9.61 -19.24 -27.12
CA GLY A 699 -9.98 -18.75 -28.46
C GLY A 699 -11.49 -18.75 -28.64
N SER A 700 -12.18 -17.92 -27.86
CA SER A 700 -13.64 -17.79 -27.93
C SER A 700 -14.01 -16.45 -28.55
N ILE A 701 -14.65 -16.48 -29.72
CA ILE A 701 -15.03 -15.28 -30.46
C ILE A 701 -16.54 -15.27 -30.66
N THR A 702 -17.18 -14.20 -30.20
CA THR A 702 -18.54 -13.85 -30.63
C THR A 702 -18.40 -12.71 -31.63
N SER A 703 -18.65 -12.96 -32.92
CA SER A 703 -18.36 -11.97 -33.98
C SER A 703 -19.37 -12.00 -35.11
N THR A 704 -19.47 -10.89 -35.86
CA THR A 704 -20.27 -10.77 -37.08
C THR A 704 -19.43 -10.61 -38.36
N GLY A 705 -18.10 -10.62 -38.30
CA GLY A 705 -17.20 -10.24 -39.39
C GLY A 705 -16.14 -11.29 -39.72
N THR A 706 -14.98 -10.87 -40.24
CA THR A 706 -13.85 -11.78 -40.53
C THR A 706 -13.17 -12.21 -39.23
N VAL A 707 -12.86 -13.50 -39.10
CA VAL A 707 -12.21 -14.07 -37.91
C VAL A 707 -10.92 -14.79 -38.33
N SER A 708 -9.80 -14.50 -37.65
CA SER A 708 -8.57 -15.28 -37.71
C SER A 708 -8.17 -15.71 -36.30
N ASP A 709 -8.22 -17.00 -36.04
CA ASP A 709 -7.92 -17.57 -34.73
C ASP A 709 -6.83 -18.64 -34.85
N ILE A 710 -5.70 -18.40 -34.18
CA ILE A 710 -4.58 -19.34 -34.08
C ILE A 710 -4.43 -19.73 -32.62
N VAL A 711 -4.72 -20.99 -32.31
CA VAL A 711 -4.57 -21.55 -30.97
C VAL A 711 -3.50 -22.63 -30.99
N GLN A 712 -2.45 -22.44 -30.20
CA GLN A 712 -1.43 -23.45 -29.93
C GLN A 712 -1.33 -23.68 -28.42
N THR A 713 -1.56 -24.90 -27.96
CA THR A 713 -1.53 -25.23 -26.54
C THR A 713 -0.87 -26.59 -26.31
N GLY A 714 -0.35 -26.80 -25.11
CA GLY A 714 0.13 -28.11 -24.67
C GLY A 714 -1.01 -29.13 -24.52
N SER A 715 -0.82 -30.11 -23.63
CA SER A 715 -1.91 -31.01 -23.25
C SER A 715 -2.87 -30.30 -22.29
N ILE A 716 -4.15 -30.65 -22.36
CA ILE A 716 -5.20 -30.13 -21.47
C ILE A 716 -5.68 -31.27 -20.59
N ASN A 717 -5.63 -31.06 -19.28
CA ASN A 717 -6.23 -31.94 -18.29
C ASN A 717 -7.35 -31.16 -17.59
N ASN A 718 -8.60 -31.55 -17.81
CA ASN A 718 -9.77 -30.90 -17.23
C ASN A 718 -10.57 -31.92 -16.41
N ARG A 719 -10.71 -31.69 -15.10
CA ARG A 719 -11.25 -32.67 -14.17
C ARG A 719 -12.26 -32.05 -13.22
N ALA A 720 -13.43 -32.68 -13.13
CA ALA A 720 -14.40 -32.43 -12.07
C ALA A 720 -14.68 -33.72 -11.29
N ILE A 721 -14.54 -33.68 -9.96
CA ILE A 721 -14.62 -34.88 -9.11
C ILE A 721 -15.71 -34.68 -8.05
N ALA A 722 -16.97 -35.04 -8.34
CA ALA A 722 -18.09 -34.99 -7.40
C ALA A 722 -19.45 -35.50 -7.90
N VAL A 723 -20.47 -35.47 -7.02
CA VAL A 723 -21.89 -35.62 -7.37
C VAL A 723 -22.40 -34.38 -8.12
N ASP A 724 -23.13 -34.56 -9.22
CA ASP A 724 -23.69 -33.52 -10.11
C ASP A 724 -22.66 -32.60 -10.80
N SER A 725 -21.48 -33.11 -11.08
CA SER A 725 -20.39 -32.34 -11.68
C SER A 725 -20.47 -32.13 -13.20
N SER A 726 -19.82 -31.07 -13.66
CA SER A 726 -19.65 -30.77 -15.08
C SER A 726 -18.20 -30.41 -15.43
N ALA A 727 -17.72 -30.95 -16.56
CA ALA A 727 -16.40 -30.65 -17.09
C ALA A 727 -16.50 -30.30 -18.58
N ARG A 728 -16.10 -29.08 -18.95
CA ARG A 728 -16.19 -28.59 -20.34
C ARG A 728 -14.84 -28.09 -20.85
N VAL A 729 -14.49 -28.49 -22.06
CA VAL A 729 -13.35 -27.95 -22.79
C VAL A 729 -13.82 -27.35 -24.11
N SER A 730 -13.40 -26.13 -24.41
CA SER A 730 -13.80 -25.34 -25.58
C SER A 730 -12.59 -24.64 -26.19
N LEU A 731 -12.11 -25.09 -27.35
CA LEU A 731 -10.98 -24.48 -28.05
C LEU A 731 -11.39 -23.97 -29.43
N GLY A 732 -11.03 -22.73 -29.76
CA GLY A 732 -11.20 -22.13 -31.08
C GLY A 732 -12.66 -22.16 -31.55
N ASN A 733 -13.60 -21.79 -30.67
CA ASN A 733 -15.01 -21.84 -30.96
C ASN A 733 -15.56 -20.46 -31.30
N VAL A 734 -16.31 -20.38 -32.39
CA VAL A 734 -16.93 -19.14 -32.85
C VAL A 734 -18.46 -19.22 -32.65
N ALA A 735 -19.00 -18.26 -31.90
CA ALA A 735 -20.41 -18.17 -31.56
C ALA A 735 -21.26 -17.52 -32.68
N ALA A 736 -22.56 -17.38 -32.41
CA ALA A 736 -23.59 -16.83 -33.32
C ALA A 736 -23.22 -15.51 -34.01
N GLY A 737 -23.59 -15.38 -35.29
CA GLY A 737 -23.63 -14.09 -35.99
C GLY A 737 -22.54 -13.85 -37.04
N THR A 738 -21.54 -14.73 -37.17
CA THR A 738 -20.38 -14.52 -38.06
C THR A 738 -20.80 -14.41 -39.52
N THR A 739 -20.76 -13.20 -40.09
CA THR A 739 -21.15 -12.96 -41.49
C THR A 739 -19.97 -12.99 -42.47
N GLY A 740 -18.74 -12.76 -41.98
CA GLY A 740 -17.51 -12.76 -42.76
C GLY A 740 -16.80 -14.13 -42.83
N PRO A 741 -15.68 -14.23 -43.56
CA PRO A 741 -14.86 -15.44 -43.61
C PRO A 741 -14.22 -15.75 -42.24
N ALA A 742 -14.17 -17.02 -41.86
CA ALA A 742 -13.51 -17.44 -40.62
C ALA A 742 -12.37 -18.43 -40.92
N THR A 743 -11.19 -18.17 -40.37
CA THR A 743 -10.04 -19.09 -40.39
C THR A 743 -9.68 -19.45 -38.97
N ILE A 744 -9.84 -20.73 -38.63
CA ILE A 744 -9.56 -21.26 -37.29
C ILE A 744 -8.47 -22.32 -37.42
N SER A 745 -7.36 -22.16 -36.70
CA SER A 745 -6.24 -23.10 -36.68
C SER A 745 -5.92 -23.49 -35.24
N VAL A 746 -6.30 -24.70 -34.83
CA VAL A 746 -6.05 -25.23 -33.49
C VAL A 746 -4.97 -26.32 -33.54
N VAL A 747 -3.93 -26.17 -32.73
CA VAL A 747 -2.91 -27.19 -32.46
C VAL A 747 -2.85 -27.42 -30.95
N THR A 748 -3.17 -28.62 -30.50
CA THR A 748 -3.15 -28.98 -29.07
C THR A 748 -2.51 -30.35 -28.86
N GLY A 749 -1.97 -30.58 -27.66
CA GLY A 749 -1.56 -31.90 -27.20
C GLY A 749 -2.76 -32.85 -27.00
N SER A 750 -2.65 -33.75 -26.03
CA SER A 750 -3.79 -34.60 -25.67
C SER A 750 -4.77 -33.82 -24.79
N ILE A 751 -6.07 -34.10 -24.92
CA ILE A 751 -7.11 -33.56 -24.04
C ILE A 751 -7.66 -34.73 -23.21
N ASP A 752 -7.52 -34.66 -21.89
CA ASP A 752 -8.17 -35.55 -20.93
C ASP A 752 -9.24 -34.76 -20.17
N ASN A 753 -10.51 -34.97 -20.55
CA ASN A 753 -11.66 -34.37 -19.89
C ASN A 753 -12.39 -35.46 -19.10
N LYS A 754 -12.52 -35.27 -17.78
CA LYS A 754 -13.02 -36.32 -16.89
C LYS A 754 -13.96 -35.78 -15.83
N VAL A 755 -15.10 -36.44 -15.70
CA VAL A 755 -15.99 -36.32 -14.54
C VAL A 755 -16.01 -37.64 -13.76
N THR A 756 -15.80 -37.58 -12.46
CA THR A 756 -15.79 -38.77 -11.59
C THR A 756 -16.84 -38.64 -10.49
N VAL A 757 -17.75 -39.61 -10.37
CA VAL A 757 -18.88 -39.72 -9.40
C VAL A 757 -20.15 -38.95 -9.85
N GLY A 758 -21.38 -39.38 -9.49
CA GLY A 758 -22.60 -38.52 -9.53
C GLY A 758 -23.68 -38.77 -10.59
N GLY A 759 -24.97 -38.60 -10.29
CA GLY A 759 -26.06 -38.55 -11.31
C GLY A 759 -26.13 -37.19 -12.02
N GLY A 760 -26.56 -37.12 -13.29
CA GLY A 760 -26.76 -35.85 -14.01
C GLY A 760 -25.54 -35.19 -14.69
N THR A 761 -24.35 -35.81 -14.56
CA THR A 761 -23.06 -35.22 -14.94
C THR A 761 -22.83 -35.01 -16.45
N LYS A 762 -21.98 -34.05 -16.82
CA LYS A 762 -21.66 -33.74 -18.24
C LYS A 762 -20.16 -33.55 -18.46
N SER A 763 -19.59 -34.31 -19.40
CA SER A 763 -18.22 -34.16 -19.90
C SER A 763 -18.27 -33.86 -21.40
N VAL A 764 -17.89 -32.65 -21.83
CA VAL A 764 -17.91 -32.30 -23.26
C VAL A 764 -16.65 -31.56 -23.72
N VAL A 765 -16.10 -32.01 -24.85
CA VAL A 765 -14.94 -31.41 -25.51
C VAL A 765 -15.38 -30.83 -26.86
N TYR A 766 -15.10 -29.55 -27.08
CA TYR A 766 -15.34 -28.83 -28.34
C TYR A 766 -14.01 -28.28 -28.88
N VAL A 767 -13.63 -28.64 -30.11
CA VAL A 767 -12.39 -28.15 -30.75
C VAL A 767 -12.67 -27.65 -32.17
N GLY A 768 -12.48 -26.36 -32.40
CA GLY A 768 -12.60 -25.74 -33.72
C GLY A 768 -14.02 -25.85 -34.28
N ASN A 769 -15.04 -25.42 -33.53
CA ASN A 769 -16.43 -25.49 -33.99
C ASN A 769 -17.03 -24.12 -34.29
N LEU A 770 -17.86 -24.07 -35.32
CA LEU A 770 -18.77 -22.98 -35.65
C LEU A 770 -20.20 -23.50 -35.49
N MET A 771 -20.80 -23.23 -34.33
CA MET A 771 -22.06 -23.86 -33.89
C MET A 771 -23.32 -23.23 -34.51
N GLN A 772 -23.22 -22.03 -35.05
CA GLN A 772 -24.35 -21.25 -35.56
C GLN A 772 -24.15 -20.83 -37.02
N PRO A 773 -25.24 -20.57 -37.79
CA PRO A 773 -25.16 -20.33 -39.23
C PRO A 773 -24.23 -19.17 -39.59
N ALA A 774 -23.09 -19.45 -40.22
CA ALA A 774 -22.28 -18.41 -40.86
C ALA A 774 -22.72 -18.17 -42.30
N THR A 775 -22.57 -16.92 -42.76
CA THR A 775 -22.87 -16.52 -44.15
C THR A 775 -21.61 -16.35 -45.01
N GLY A 776 -20.41 -16.53 -44.44
CA GLY A 776 -19.11 -16.48 -45.13
C GLY A 776 -18.42 -17.85 -45.25
N PRO A 777 -17.43 -18.01 -46.16
CA PRO A 777 -16.65 -19.24 -46.28
C PRO A 777 -15.78 -19.46 -45.04
N THR A 778 -15.78 -20.68 -44.51
CA THR A 778 -15.07 -21.02 -43.26
C THR A 778 -14.00 -22.08 -43.50
N ASN A 779 -12.78 -21.84 -43.01
CA ASN A 779 -11.66 -22.77 -43.05
C ASN A 779 -11.25 -23.15 -41.63
N ILE A 780 -11.41 -24.41 -41.25
CA ILE A 780 -11.02 -24.92 -39.95
C ILE A 780 -9.92 -25.97 -40.12
N SER A 781 -8.80 -25.79 -39.44
CA SER A 781 -7.69 -26.75 -39.36
C SER A 781 -7.45 -27.12 -37.90
N VAL A 782 -7.66 -28.38 -37.54
CA VAL A 782 -7.46 -28.90 -36.18
C VAL A 782 -6.42 -30.01 -36.20
N THR A 783 -5.40 -29.87 -35.36
CA THR A 783 -4.42 -30.92 -35.04
C THR A 783 -4.41 -31.17 -33.53
N THR A 784 -4.76 -32.38 -33.09
CA THR A 784 -4.73 -32.73 -31.66
C THR A 784 -3.96 -34.03 -31.41
N GLY A 785 -3.49 -34.22 -30.17
CA GLY A 785 -3.14 -35.53 -29.64
C GLY A 785 -4.38 -36.42 -29.44
N SER A 786 -4.35 -37.32 -28.45
CA SER A 786 -5.51 -38.14 -28.10
C SER A 786 -6.57 -37.31 -27.37
N LEU A 787 -7.84 -37.61 -27.59
CA LEU A 787 -8.99 -36.93 -26.99
C LEU A 787 -9.78 -37.92 -26.13
N SER A 788 -9.95 -37.61 -24.86
CA SER A 788 -10.70 -38.40 -23.89
C SER A 788 -11.78 -37.52 -23.28
N SER A 789 -13.03 -37.98 -23.32
CA SER A 789 -14.16 -37.41 -22.59
C SER A 789 -14.80 -38.53 -21.81
N SER A 790 -14.67 -38.50 -20.49
CA SER A 790 -15.07 -39.62 -19.64
C SER A 790 -15.96 -39.18 -18.50
N VAL A 791 -16.99 -39.98 -18.24
CA VAL A 791 -17.87 -39.89 -17.09
C VAL A 791 -17.83 -41.25 -16.38
N ALA A 792 -17.33 -41.26 -15.15
CA ALA A 792 -17.23 -42.46 -14.33
C ALA A 792 -18.28 -42.45 -13.21
N ALA A 793 -19.02 -43.56 -13.05
CA ALA A 793 -19.99 -43.79 -11.98
C ALA A 793 -21.21 -42.83 -11.98
N SER A 794 -21.81 -42.57 -13.15
CA SER A 794 -22.95 -41.65 -13.30
C SER A 794 -24.24 -42.29 -13.82
N ILE A 795 -25.37 -42.07 -13.13
CA ILE A 795 -26.71 -42.40 -13.66
C ILE A 795 -27.19 -41.23 -14.54
N GLY A 796 -27.24 -41.45 -15.85
CA GLY A 796 -27.80 -40.48 -16.82
C GLY A 796 -26.85 -39.37 -17.29
N GLY A 797 -25.54 -39.51 -17.09
CA GLY A 797 -24.54 -38.53 -17.56
C GLY A 797 -24.32 -38.52 -19.08
N MET A 798 -23.71 -37.44 -19.59
CA MET A 798 -23.37 -37.26 -21.02
C MET A 798 -21.86 -37.14 -21.22
N ALA A 799 -21.32 -37.87 -22.21
CA ALA A 799 -19.93 -37.74 -22.67
C ALA A 799 -19.90 -37.41 -24.17
N GLY A 800 -19.33 -36.26 -24.54
CA GLY A 800 -19.29 -35.78 -25.92
C GLY A 800 -17.92 -35.26 -26.37
N ILE A 801 -17.63 -35.43 -27.67
CA ILE A 801 -16.48 -34.85 -28.39
C ILE A 801 -16.97 -34.28 -29.73
N GLU A 802 -16.75 -32.99 -29.96
CA GLU A 802 -17.14 -32.28 -31.17
C GLU A 802 -15.94 -31.54 -31.78
N ILE A 803 -15.60 -31.86 -33.04
CA ILE A 803 -14.38 -31.37 -33.68
C ILE A 803 -14.67 -30.87 -35.09
N GLY A 804 -14.28 -29.63 -35.40
CA GLY A 804 -14.31 -29.14 -36.78
C GLY A 804 -15.71 -29.02 -37.38
N ASN A 805 -16.78 -28.93 -36.57
CA ASN A 805 -18.14 -28.80 -37.10
C ASN A 805 -18.40 -27.37 -37.58
N VAL A 806 -18.94 -27.22 -38.79
CA VAL A 806 -19.22 -25.95 -39.47
C VAL A 806 -20.71 -25.87 -39.81
N ASN A 807 -21.44 -25.02 -39.10
CA ASN A 807 -22.79 -24.66 -39.47
C ASN A 807 -22.75 -23.46 -40.44
N SER A 808 -22.57 -23.69 -41.74
CA SER A 808 -22.50 -22.60 -42.76
C SER A 808 -23.31 -22.92 -44.01
N THR A 809 -24.18 -21.99 -44.39
CA THR A 809 -25.05 -22.08 -45.59
C THR A 809 -24.29 -21.90 -46.92
N LYS A 810 -23.00 -21.54 -46.86
CA LYS A 810 -22.12 -21.32 -48.02
C LYS A 810 -21.01 -22.38 -48.15
N GLY A 811 -21.00 -23.37 -47.27
CA GLY A 811 -19.96 -24.40 -47.18
C GLY A 811 -18.67 -23.92 -46.49
N GLY A 812 -17.73 -24.85 -46.31
CA GLY A 812 -16.42 -24.58 -45.70
C GLY A 812 -15.43 -25.71 -45.98
N THR A 813 -14.17 -25.52 -45.59
CA THR A 813 -13.17 -26.60 -45.59
C THR A 813 -12.78 -26.93 -44.15
N THR A 814 -12.83 -28.21 -43.82
CA THR A 814 -12.44 -28.72 -42.49
C THR A 814 -11.32 -29.73 -42.69
N LYS A 815 -10.18 -29.50 -42.03
CA LYS A 815 -9.06 -30.44 -41.98
C LYS A 815 -8.83 -30.83 -40.54
N VAL A 816 -9.12 -32.07 -40.21
CA VAL A 816 -9.00 -32.59 -38.84
C VAL A 816 -7.97 -33.72 -38.83
N SER A 817 -6.99 -33.61 -37.93
CA SER A 817 -5.98 -34.63 -37.67
C SER A 817 -5.88 -34.85 -36.17
N THR A 818 -6.36 -35.98 -35.66
CA THR A 818 -6.42 -36.24 -34.22
C THR A 818 -5.87 -37.63 -33.90
N GLY A 819 -5.41 -37.82 -32.66
CA GLY A 819 -5.01 -39.13 -32.13
C GLY A 819 -6.21 -40.04 -31.86
N ASN A 820 -6.14 -40.89 -30.84
CA ASN A 820 -7.29 -41.72 -30.47
C ASN A 820 -8.39 -40.86 -29.86
N GLN A 821 -9.66 -41.10 -30.22
CA GLN A 821 -10.81 -40.45 -29.58
C GLN A 821 -11.59 -41.46 -28.72
N SER A 822 -11.91 -41.11 -27.49
CA SER A 822 -12.69 -41.93 -26.57
C SER A 822 -13.73 -41.08 -25.86
N ALA A 823 -15.01 -41.40 -26.05
CA ALA A 823 -16.11 -40.89 -25.24
C ALA A 823 -16.67 -42.07 -24.43
N THR A 824 -16.55 -42.01 -23.10
CA THR A 824 -16.95 -43.11 -22.20
C THR A 824 -17.86 -42.59 -21.10
N ALA A 825 -19.00 -43.24 -20.87
CA ALA A 825 -19.95 -42.93 -19.81
C ALA A 825 -20.35 -44.25 -19.15
N ALA A 826 -19.60 -44.66 -18.13
CA ALA A 826 -19.80 -45.95 -17.48
C ALA A 826 -20.49 -45.76 -16.13
N ALA A 827 -21.65 -46.43 -15.96
CA ALA A 827 -22.39 -46.48 -14.71
C ALA A 827 -22.36 -47.92 -14.20
N CYS A 828 -21.48 -48.26 -13.26
CA CYS A 828 -21.44 -49.61 -12.68
C CYS A 828 -21.95 -49.55 -11.24
N LEU A 829 -23.10 -50.18 -11.00
CA LEU A 829 -23.75 -50.25 -9.69
C LEU A 829 -23.41 -51.61 -9.06
N GLY A 830 -22.31 -51.70 -8.33
CA GLY A 830 -21.90 -52.88 -7.54
C GLY A 830 -22.18 -54.23 -8.23
N ASP A 831 -22.79 -55.17 -7.49
CA ASP A 831 -23.16 -56.52 -7.97
C ASP A 831 -24.34 -56.54 -8.97
N ILE A 832 -24.90 -55.39 -9.33
CA ILE A 832 -26.10 -55.27 -10.19
C ILE A 832 -25.69 -55.15 -11.68
N GLY A 833 -24.41 -54.90 -11.96
CA GLY A 833 -23.87 -54.79 -13.32
C GLY A 833 -23.74 -53.34 -13.81
N CYS A 834 -23.09 -53.17 -14.97
CA CYS A 834 -22.92 -51.86 -15.59
C CYS A 834 -24.17 -51.47 -16.39
N LEU A 835 -24.91 -50.47 -15.90
CA LEU A 835 -26.12 -49.90 -16.51
C LEU A 835 -25.86 -49.24 -17.88
N SER A 836 -24.59 -49.04 -18.26
CA SER A 836 -24.19 -48.56 -19.58
C SER A 836 -24.70 -49.44 -20.73
N GLU A 837 -25.06 -50.70 -20.47
CA GLU A 837 -25.65 -51.62 -21.45
C GLU A 837 -27.18 -51.54 -21.57
N ILE A 838 -27.90 -50.92 -20.60
CA ILE A 838 -29.38 -50.95 -20.54
C ILE A 838 -30.01 -49.56 -20.78
N VAL A 839 -29.32 -48.46 -20.45
CA VAL A 839 -29.76 -47.08 -20.72
C VAL A 839 -28.75 -46.38 -21.61
N GLY A 840 -28.85 -46.60 -22.93
CA GLY A 840 -28.02 -45.96 -23.94
C GLY A 840 -28.28 -44.46 -24.08
N LYS A 841 -27.85 -43.64 -23.12
CA LYS A 841 -27.85 -42.18 -23.23
C LYS A 841 -26.46 -41.65 -23.64
N GLN A 842 -26.42 -41.13 -24.87
CA GLN A 842 -25.62 -40.02 -25.39
C GLN A 842 -24.09 -40.05 -25.21
N TYR A 843 -23.46 -41.01 -25.89
CA TYR A 843 -22.10 -40.85 -26.44
C TYR A 843 -22.23 -40.10 -27.77
N CYS A 844 -21.61 -38.93 -27.90
CA CYS A 844 -21.64 -38.20 -29.17
C CYS A 844 -20.23 -37.81 -29.59
N VAL A 845 -19.75 -38.42 -30.68
CA VAL A 845 -18.53 -37.99 -31.37
C VAL A 845 -18.93 -37.44 -32.73
N SER A 846 -18.71 -36.15 -32.94
CA SER A 846 -19.01 -35.44 -34.19
C SER A 846 -17.74 -34.83 -34.75
N ILE A 847 -17.36 -35.18 -35.98
CA ILE A 847 -16.13 -34.70 -36.62
C ILE A 847 -16.42 -34.17 -38.03
N GLY A 848 -16.12 -32.90 -38.27
CA GLY A 848 -16.07 -32.31 -39.61
C GLY A 848 -17.42 -32.13 -40.29
N ASN A 849 -18.53 -32.07 -39.56
CA ASN A 849 -19.86 -31.88 -40.15
C ASN A 849 -19.99 -30.49 -40.76
N ILE A 850 -20.48 -30.39 -42.01
CA ILE A 850 -20.76 -29.12 -42.69
C ILE A 850 -22.26 -29.04 -42.95
N ASP A 851 -22.89 -27.92 -42.59
CA ASP A 851 -24.32 -27.61 -42.86
C ASP A 851 -25.31 -28.58 -42.17
N LEU A 852 -24.92 -29.15 -41.03
CA LEU A 852 -25.76 -29.99 -40.17
C LEU A 852 -25.74 -29.44 -38.74
N SER A 853 -26.91 -29.26 -38.13
CA SER A 853 -27.00 -29.02 -36.69
C SER A 853 -26.50 -30.26 -35.94
N SER A 854 -25.79 -30.06 -34.83
CA SER A 854 -25.33 -31.16 -33.96
C SER A 854 -26.54 -32.02 -33.57
N ASN A 855 -26.66 -33.22 -34.12
CA ASN A 855 -27.84 -34.07 -33.89
C ASN A 855 -27.40 -35.37 -33.19
N CYS A 856 -27.43 -35.34 -31.86
CA CYS A 856 -27.16 -36.49 -31.01
C CYS A 856 -28.48 -37.17 -30.57
N GLY A 857 -29.28 -37.67 -31.52
CA GLY A 857 -30.34 -38.67 -31.31
C GLY A 857 -31.66 -38.21 -30.64
N SER A 858 -32.78 -38.82 -31.08
CA SER A 858 -34.18 -38.44 -30.79
C SER A 858 -34.65 -38.60 -29.34
N THR A 859 -35.43 -37.62 -28.86
CA THR A 859 -36.00 -37.49 -27.50
C THR A 859 -37.34 -38.22 -27.28
N SER A 860 -37.91 -38.91 -28.28
CA SER A 860 -39.36 -39.21 -28.29
C SER A 860 -39.83 -40.54 -27.70
N LEU A 861 -38.96 -41.42 -27.15
CA LEU A 861 -39.35 -42.79 -26.74
C LEU A 861 -39.24 -43.08 -25.22
N ILE A 862 -38.90 -42.09 -24.39
CA ILE A 862 -38.45 -42.32 -22.99
C ILE A 862 -39.40 -41.72 -21.92
N GLY A 863 -40.46 -41.02 -22.33
CA GLY A 863 -41.47 -40.49 -21.39
C GLY A 863 -42.19 -41.57 -20.56
N GLU A 864 -42.23 -42.81 -21.05
CA GLU A 864 -42.81 -43.94 -20.34
C GLU A 864 -41.86 -44.61 -19.33
N ALA A 865 -40.54 -44.64 -19.57
CA ALA A 865 -39.56 -45.32 -18.70
C ALA A 865 -39.13 -44.47 -17.48
N ILE A 866 -39.14 -43.13 -17.63
CA ILE A 866 -38.87 -42.19 -16.53
C ILE A 866 -39.94 -42.32 -15.43
N LYS A 867 -41.19 -42.64 -15.79
CA LYS A 867 -42.28 -42.85 -14.82
C LYS A 867 -42.10 -44.07 -13.91
N GLU A 868 -41.30 -45.07 -14.31
CA GLU A 868 -40.95 -46.19 -13.43
C GLU A 868 -39.70 -45.93 -12.57
N LEU A 869 -38.74 -45.14 -13.07
CA LEU A 869 -37.56 -44.72 -12.32
C LEU A 869 -37.87 -43.68 -11.23
N ASP A 870 -38.86 -42.80 -11.44
CA ASP A 870 -39.39 -41.87 -10.42
C ASP A 870 -39.91 -42.63 -9.17
N LYS A 871 -40.43 -43.86 -9.35
CA LYS A 871 -40.86 -44.71 -8.23
C LYS A 871 -39.70 -45.30 -7.43
N LEU A 872 -38.53 -45.49 -8.04
CA LEU A 872 -37.31 -45.96 -7.36
C LEU A 872 -36.53 -44.80 -6.72
N GLY A 873 -36.48 -43.62 -7.36
CA GLY A 873 -35.85 -42.41 -6.82
C GLY A 873 -36.44 -41.96 -5.48
N LEU A 874 -37.77 -42.04 -5.33
CA LEU A 874 -38.52 -41.74 -4.10
C LEU A 874 -38.13 -42.63 -2.89
N THR A 875 -37.48 -43.77 -3.11
CA THR A 875 -37.02 -44.67 -2.04
C THR A 875 -35.58 -44.37 -1.62
N VAL A 876 -34.75 -43.85 -2.53
CA VAL A 876 -33.36 -43.44 -2.27
C VAL A 876 -33.31 -42.05 -1.63
N GLU A 877 -34.18 -41.12 -2.06
CA GLU A 877 -34.32 -39.78 -1.48
C GLU A 877 -34.69 -39.84 0.01
N LYS A 878 -35.59 -40.76 0.39
CA LYS A 878 -35.93 -41.00 1.81
C LYS A 878 -34.79 -41.62 2.63
N GLY A 879 -33.86 -42.34 1.99
CA GLY A 879 -32.66 -42.89 2.64
C GLY A 879 -31.55 -41.84 2.82
N ALA A 880 -31.38 -40.95 1.85
CA ALA A 880 -30.40 -39.85 1.91
C ALA A 880 -30.81 -38.76 2.89
N VAL A 881 -32.10 -38.44 3.02
CA VAL A 881 -32.62 -37.53 4.05
C VAL A 881 -32.42 -38.10 5.46
N HIS A 882 -32.58 -39.41 5.65
CA HIS A 882 -32.35 -40.06 6.95
C HIS A 882 -30.86 -40.12 7.33
N ALA A 883 -29.96 -40.29 6.36
CA ALA A 883 -28.52 -40.21 6.57
C ALA A 883 -28.05 -38.76 6.84
N GLY A 884 -28.68 -37.76 6.22
CA GLY A 884 -28.46 -36.34 6.51
C GLY A 884 -28.96 -35.93 7.91
N GLU A 885 -30.07 -36.48 8.38
CA GLU A 885 -30.58 -36.28 9.74
C GLU A 885 -29.70 -36.97 10.81
N GLU A 886 -29.13 -38.16 10.53
CA GLU A 886 -28.15 -38.81 11.40
C GLU A 886 -26.79 -38.09 11.43
N PHE A 887 -26.35 -37.52 10.30
CA PHE A 887 -25.10 -36.73 10.23
C PHE A 887 -25.24 -35.38 10.95
N ALA A 888 -26.39 -34.71 10.81
CA ALA A 888 -26.72 -33.50 11.58
C ALA A 888 -26.89 -33.80 13.09
N GLY A 889 -27.49 -34.93 13.45
CA GLY A 889 -27.54 -35.42 14.84
C GLY A 889 -26.17 -35.79 15.42
N GLY A 890 -25.27 -36.31 14.58
CA GLY A 890 -23.88 -36.63 14.92
C GLY A 890 -23.02 -35.39 15.14
N ILE A 891 -23.21 -34.32 14.36
CA ILE A 891 -22.51 -33.03 14.54
C ILE A 891 -23.03 -32.28 15.78
N VAL A 892 -24.34 -32.33 16.07
CA VAL A 892 -24.92 -31.80 17.31
C VAL A 892 -24.49 -32.63 18.54
N GLY A 893 -24.26 -33.93 18.37
CA GLY A 893 -23.64 -34.80 19.37
C GLY A 893 -22.15 -34.54 19.56
N PHE A 894 -21.43 -34.22 18.49
CA PHE A 894 -20.02 -33.83 18.49
C PHE A 894 -19.82 -32.49 19.21
N ALA A 895 -20.65 -31.49 18.94
CA ALA A 895 -20.64 -30.21 19.67
C ALA A 895 -20.93 -30.36 21.18
N LYS A 896 -21.74 -31.35 21.58
CA LYS A 896 -21.97 -31.71 23.00
C LYS A 896 -20.85 -32.55 23.62
N GLY A 897 -20.09 -33.31 22.83
CA GLY A 897 -18.95 -34.13 23.28
C GLY A 897 -17.60 -33.42 23.29
N VAL A 898 -17.44 -32.34 22.51
CA VAL A 898 -16.19 -31.57 22.36
C VAL A 898 -15.73 -30.89 23.68
N TRP A 899 -16.60 -30.77 24.68
CA TRP A 899 -16.24 -30.23 26.00
C TRP A 899 -15.87 -31.29 27.06
N GLY A 900 -15.70 -32.56 26.69
CA GLY A 900 -15.40 -33.62 27.68
C GLY A 900 -14.60 -34.83 27.16
N GLY A 901 -13.27 -34.72 27.18
CA GLY A 901 -12.37 -35.81 27.57
C GLY A 901 -11.80 -36.79 26.52
N ASN A 902 -10.46 -36.76 26.41
CA ASN A 902 -9.49 -37.79 25.95
C ASN A 902 -9.41 -38.17 24.46
N PHE A 903 -8.33 -37.66 23.84
CA PHE A 903 -8.11 -37.45 22.41
C PHE A 903 -6.82 -38.14 21.92
N LYS A 904 -6.80 -39.46 21.70
CA LYS A 904 -5.54 -40.12 21.23
C LYS A 904 -5.65 -41.30 20.27
N GLY A 905 -6.80 -41.98 20.17
CA GLY A 905 -6.90 -43.23 19.39
C GLY A 905 -7.35 -43.07 17.94
N ALA A 906 -8.41 -42.29 17.70
CA ALA A 906 -9.10 -42.26 16.40
C ALA A 906 -8.43 -41.35 15.35
N PHE A 907 -7.54 -40.44 15.77
CA PHE A 907 -6.83 -39.54 14.85
C PHE A 907 -5.68 -40.23 14.10
N SER A 908 -5.12 -41.34 14.60
CA SER A 908 -3.87 -41.89 14.04
C SER A 908 -4.02 -42.68 12.73
N SER A 909 -5.23 -43.15 12.39
CA SER A 909 -5.47 -43.86 11.12
C SER A 909 -5.94 -42.92 10.01
N LEU A 910 -6.74 -41.89 10.34
CA LEU A 910 -7.12 -40.84 9.38
C LEU A 910 -5.94 -39.89 9.10
N ALA A 911 -5.06 -39.63 10.08
CA ALA A 911 -3.85 -38.82 9.89
C ALA A 911 -2.72 -39.53 9.12
N LYS A 912 -2.82 -40.82 8.79
CA LYS A 912 -1.72 -41.55 8.11
C LYS A 912 -1.84 -41.62 6.59
N GLU A 913 -3.05 -41.55 6.04
CA GLU A 913 -3.28 -41.48 4.58
C GLU A 913 -3.59 -40.05 4.12
N THR A 914 -4.37 -39.27 4.89
CA THR A 914 -4.54 -37.83 4.65
C THR A 914 -3.29 -37.05 5.03
N GLY A 915 -2.45 -37.57 5.93
CA GLY A 915 -1.21 -36.94 6.36
C GLY A 915 -0.08 -36.92 5.32
N ALA A 916 -0.06 -37.75 4.28
CA ALA A 916 1.01 -37.66 3.27
C ALA A 916 0.77 -36.53 2.25
N ALA A 917 -0.50 -36.26 1.90
CA ALA A 917 -0.90 -35.14 1.06
C ALA A 917 -0.98 -33.83 1.86
N VAL A 918 -1.52 -33.87 3.09
CA VAL A 918 -1.52 -32.73 4.02
C VAL A 918 -0.11 -32.37 4.47
N VAL A 919 0.83 -33.31 4.68
CA VAL A 919 2.23 -32.96 5.00
C VAL A 919 3.00 -32.47 3.76
N THR A 920 2.56 -32.72 2.53
CA THR A 920 3.23 -32.17 1.33
C THR A 920 2.73 -30.77 0.98
N VAL A 921 1.42 -30.52 1.11
CA VAL A 921 0.81 -29.18 0.97
C VAL A 921 1.10 -28.33 2.20
N ALA A 922 1.07 -28.88 3.41
CA ALA A 922 1.53 -28.20 4.61
C ALA A 922 3.04 -27.99 4.58
N LYS A 923 3.90 -28.88 4.06
CA LYS A 923 5.34 -28.56 3.90
C LYS A 923 5.62 -27.54 2.81
N THR A 924 4.77 -27.42 1.79
CA THR A 924 4.94 -26.40 0.75
C THR A 924 4.41 -25.05 1.23
N ALA A 925 3.28 -25.03 1.94
CA ALA A 925 2.76 -23.86 2.63
C ALA A 925 3.64 -23.48 3.83
N GLU A 926 4.18 -24.42 4.60
CA GLU A 926 5.12 -24.23 5.72
C GLU A 926 6.49 -23.83 5.18
N HIS A 927 6.97 -24.30 4.02
CA HIS A 927 8.23 -23.80 3.43
C HIS A 927 8.07 -22.41 2.78
N LEU A 928 6.90 -22.07 2.22
CA LEU A 928 6.62 -20.74 1.67
C LEU A 928 6.19 -19.73 2.75
N VAL A 929 5.57 -20.19 3.83
CA VAL A 929 5.29 -19.42 5.05
C VAL A 929 6.52 -19.40 5.95
N GLU A 930 7.41 -20.40 5.98
CA GLU A 930 8.71 -20.32 6.67
C GLU A 930 9.67 -19.47 5.86
N GLU A 931 9.82 -19.59 4.54
CA GLU A 931 10.67 -18.64 3.79
C GLU A 931 10.10 -17.22 3.86
N GLY A 932 8.78 -17.05 3.71
CA GLY A 932 8.11 -15.76 3.84
C GLY A 932 8.07 -15.21 5.27
N ALA A 933 7.87 -16.05 6.29
CA ALA A 933 7.90 -15.64 7.69
C ALA A 933 9.31 -15.58 8.26
N HIS A 934 10.30 -16.26 7.71
CA HIS A 934 11.71 -16.17 8.11
C HIS A 934 12.39 -15.00 7.40
N ASP A 935 11.92 -14.59 6.21
CA ASP A 935 12.25 -13.29 5.61
C ASP A 935 11.53 -12.14 6.34
N VAL A 936 10.25 -12.30 6.70
CA VAL A 936 9.50 -11.31 7.50
C VAL A 936 9.96 -11.28 8.97
N GLU A 937 10.37 -12.40 9.57
CA GLU A 937 10.97 -12.48 10.91
C GLU A 937 12.41 -11.97 10.88
N HIS A 938 13.20 -12.25 9.84
CA HIS A 938 14.53 -11.63 9.68
C HIS A 938 14.43 -10.13 9.35
N ASP A 939 13.39 -9.66 8.65
CA ASP A 939 13.16 -8.24 8.40
C ASP A 939 12.47 -7.55 9.59
N LEU A 940 11.66 -8.25 10.40
CA LEU A 940 11.12 -7.77 11.68
C LEU A 940 12.14 -7.85 12.81
N GLU A 941 13.09 -8.80 12.78
CA GLU A 941 14.26 -8.87 13.65
C GLU A 941 15.28 -7.83 13.19
N LYS A 942 15.47 -7.57 11.90
CA LYS A 942 16.32 -6.44 11.46
C LYS A 942 15.67 -5.09 11.71
N ALA A 943 14.37 -4.93 11.51
CA ALA A 943 13.66 -3.70 11.84
C ALA A 943 13.51 -3.56 13.35
N GLY A 944 13.28 -4.65 14.07
CA GLY A 944 13.24 -4.74 15.53
C GLY A 944 14.60 -4.48 16.14
N ASP A 945 15.68 -5.07 15.64
CA ASP A 945 17.07 -4.83 16.03
C ASP A 945 17.53 -3.45 15.56
N ALA A 946 17.09 -2.94 14.41
CA ALA A 946 17.39 -1.56 14.02
C ALA A 946 16.66 -0.57 14.92
N VAL A 947 15.41 -0.84 15.31
CA VAL A 947 14.63 -0.02 16.25
C VAL A 947 15.18 -0.16 17.67
N VAL A 948 15.55 -1.36 18.13
CA VAL A 948 16.16 -1.62 19.43
C VAL A 948 17.56 -1.03 19.47
N HIS A 949 18.39 -1.20 18.44
CA HIS A 949 19.72 -0.60 18.35
C HIS A 949 19.64 0.91 18.18
N THR A 950 18.61 1.47 17.53
CA THR A 950 18.38 2.93 17.46
C THR A 950 17.82 3.47 18.78
N ILE A 951 16.95 2.73 19.46
CA ILE A 951 16.46 3.06 20.80
C ILE A 951 17.59 2.91 21.82
N GLU A 952 18.46 1.91 21.71
CA GLU A 952 19.63 1.69 22.55
C GLU A 952 20.69 2.75 22.27
N HIS A 953 20.95 3.12 21.01
CA HIS A 953 21.82 4.26 20.71
C HIS A 953 21.22 5.56 21.21
N ALA A 954 19.94 5.83 20.95
CA ALA A 954 19.28 7.04 21.44
C ALA A 954 19.18 7.05 22.98
N TRP A 955 19.00 5.89 23.61
CA TRP A 955 18.98 5.75 25.06
C TRP A 955 20.38 5.86 25.65
N ASP A 956 21.41 5.32 25.01
CA ASP A 956 22.81 5.46 25.41
C ASP A 956 23.29 6.89 25.16
N ASP A 957 22.85 7.57 24.11
CA ASP A 957 23.13 8.99 23.84
C ASP A 957 22.40 9.89 24.84
N VAL A 958 21.14 9.57 25.18
CA VAL A 958 20.38 10.24 26.25
C VAL A 958 21.01 9.97 27.62
N LYS A 959 21.43 8.74 27.90
CA LYS A 959 22.08 8.34 29.16
C LYS A 959 23.48 8.92 29.27
N HIS A 960 24.26 8.96 28.19
CA HIS A 960 25.56 9.62 28.14
C HIS A 960 25.38 11.12 28.31
N GLY A 961 24.36 11.72 27.69
CA GLY A 961 23.95 13.09 27.96
C GLY A 961 23.54 13.32 29.42
N PHE A 962 22.83 12.38 30.07
CA PHE A 962 22.50 12.46 31.51
C PHE A 962 23.71 12.23 32.42
N ASP A 963 24.65 11.36 32.04
CA ASP A 963 25.86 11.04 32.79
C ASP A 963 26.89 12.17 32.65
N GLU A 964 27.05 12.78 31.48
CA GLU A 964 27.84 14.00 31.24
C GLU A 964 27.20 15.20 31.95
N LEU A 965 25.89 15.41 31.83
CA LEU A 965 25.18 16.46 32.57
C LEU A 965 25.27 16.23 34.08
N GLY A 966 25.18 14.97 34.54
CA GLY A 966 25.35 14.58 35.93
C GLY A 966 26.78 14.77 36.43
N HIS A 967 27.79 14.46 35.60
CA HIS A 967 29.21 14.68 35.88
C HIS A 967 29.56 16.17 35.91
N ASP A 968 29.02 16.97 34.99
CA ASP A 968 29.22 18.42 34.92
C ASP A 968 28.50 19.15 36.06
N ILE A 969 27.31 18.68 36.45
CA ILE A 969 26.61 19.18 37.64
C ILE A 969 27.37 18.76 38.91
N SER A 970 27.91 17.54 38.97
CA SER A 970 28.70 17.01 40.08
C SER A 970 30.04 17.74 40.24
N GLU A 971 30.82 17.91 39.18
CA GLU A 971 32.06 18.69 39.17
C GLU A 971 31.78 20.17 39.40
N GLY A 972 30.72 20.72 38.80
CA GLY A 972 30.23 22.06 39.08
C GLY A 972 29.85 22.24 40.55
N TRP A 973 29.25 21.25 41.20
CA TRP A 973 28.96 21.24 42.64
C TRP A 973 30.22 21.06 43.49
N HIS A 974 31.16 20.21 43.06
CA HIS A 974 32.41 19.96 43.78
C HIS A 974 33.34 21.18 43.74
N ASP A 975 33.42 21.85 42.59
CA ASP A 975 34.12 23.12 42.40
C ASP A 975 33.41 24.28 43.09
N PHE A 976 32.06 24.29 43.10
CA PHE A 976 31.28 25.26 43.89
C PHE A 976 31.53 25.09 45.40
N ILE A 977 31.62 23.86 45.91
CA ILE A 977 31.95 23.59 47.32
C ILE A 977 33.42 23.89 47.64
N HIS A 978 34.35 23.73 46.69
CA HIS A 978 35.76 24.12 46.86
C HIS A 978 36.03 25.62 46.68
N PHE A 979 35.10 26.34 46.06
CA PHE A 979 35.16 27.80 45.86
C PHE A 979 34.62 28.59 47.07
N PHE A 980 33.81 27.96 47.94
CA PHE A 980 33.45 28.46 49.27
C PHE A 980 34.39 27.91 50.35
#